data_AF-A0A7U3ZK47-F1
#
_entry.id   AF-A0A7U3ZK47-F1
#
_cell.length_a   1.000
_cell.length_b   1.000
_cell.length_c   1.000
_cell.angle_alpha   90.00
_cell.angle_beta   90.00
_cell.angle_gamma   90.00
#
_symmetry.space_group_name_H-M   'P 1'
#
loop_
_entity.id
_entity.type
_entity.pdbx_description
1 polymer ?
#
loop_
_entity_poly.entity_id
_entity_poly.type
_entity_poly.pdbx_seq_one_letter_code
_entity_poly.pdbx_strand_id
1 'polypeptide(L)'
;MKLKFYLRGLRSTFVCILFPLTIFGQINITFPSSRIVFQRDNFGNGTIRITGQYSKSVDRVEARVVPMSPGQGEQTDWRTIQDNPQGGFYSGSITVRGGWYELQVRGIVNGNTISTTELQRVGVGEVFLIAGQSNAQGFFNYGAPGPGDDRVNCVNYRNNDNQNNSFPKPDFVRMSDNGNVGPRGLSSWCWGRLGDMIANRLNVPVLFYNAAWEGTASKNWSETVDGGTTNSIYINDTYPQGQPYGNLRLALNYYASVTGLRAVLWHQGEADNQINTSAGTYQANMRRIIEKSRQHYGKNIGWVIARTSYYNSKGNNPEILNGQNQTVLNTGSVFFGPNTDGIQVPRPDGYHFQNGGLNDAANAWNAALDDNFFNSCFPQPGSFPGFSVSCAGGNQLNINVQGPFTSVQWNNGASGSSVNFGPGNYSAILRDVAGNVYFTPTINVPNDLQSAPVNITVDGKLPLCQGSTIGLISSGTTGNQWNTGSTNQRIEVSAGGTYSVSTENIYGCKGSASINVTTITSPPPARPTIAASGPLTFCQGGSVNLTSTPGAEYRWSTGDRGQVVTARSSGTYEVRVLDDKGCTSEPANITIQVNTPPAAPTINASGTTSFCQGGRVVLSSNYTSGNVWSSGQQTKDIEVTASGIYNVRFRDANGCDAISNNITVTVNPLPAAPIITPERPIVFCEGDSTILTSGSSAQYTWNNGARSRRITILKAGNFSLTVTDANGCTSPSSEVVSIKVNSLPAAPTITADRTPVICENEVVTLTSSNQSGYIWSNGQNTRSVTINLPGRYSVRTVDANKCQSPSSNIISISVNTLPAKPVITALGPTTFCQGGRVSLTTNYSTGIAWSNFQNTQTITATAGGNYNVSYVDNNGCRSVSDAFPVTVNPLPAPPTVVNERPTTFCEFDNTVLTITSGGNIFEWSNGERGRSIKVYSAGEISATVFEPSTGCTSPASTPVRIVVNPNPGRPTITVGGPTTICADQSVTLTAPDAAAYQWSNNANTKSIAASLAGNYTLVIRNQFGCPSPASEAVTVNVNALPPTPSIISEGRLTFCDGDQVGLRVETPFDVVWNTGESTKRIVATKSGNYAARVRDQIGCLSPFTGPTRVDVKALPATPVIEKTGVYTLQVTNPTPSAMYSWKSGSQALSEITPFIRINQSGSFTASASVQHSPTLTCVSKTSAVFEYVLDVTDNGLAVYPNPSPDGKILVETLEILTNATLIVYDLTGKPVQTIQVSSFTGQKSFDLSALPIGIYSIKVQAQGFNKSKKLIITQ
;
A
#
# COMPACT_ATOMS: atom_id res chain seq x y z
N MET A 1 65.96 -49.74 31.50
CA MET A 1 67.20 -50.56 31.59
C MET A 1 67.27 -51.44 30.36
N LYS A 2 68.22 -51.24 29.42
CA LYS A 2 68.47 -52.06 28.20
C LYS A 2 67.28 -52.12 27.19
N LEU A 3 67.44 -52.26 25.85
CA LEU A 3 68.61 -52.39 24.97
C LEU A 3 68.28 -51.99 23.50
N LYS A 4 69.20 -51.30 22.78
CA LYS A 4 69.55 -51.33 21.31
C LYS A 4 68.43 -51.27 20.22
N PHE A 5 68.60 -50.78 18.99
CA PHE A 5 69.69 -50.20 18.13
C PHE A 5 69.02 -49.08 17.24
N TYR A 6 69.58 -48.36 16.24
CA TYR A 6 70.88 -48.21 15.53
C TYR A 6 70.95 -46.72 15.05
N LEU A 7 72.11 -46.03 14.95
CA LEU A 7 73.03 -45.87 13.79
C LEU A 7 72.36 -45.71 12.40
N ARG A 8 72.80 -44.83 11.48
CA ARG A 8 73.77 -43.69 11.43
C ARG A 8 73.53 -42.96 10.08
N GLY A 9 73.94 -41.72 9.80
CA GLY A 9 74.62 -40.69 10.60
C GLY A 9 75.10 -39.55 9.67
N LEU A 10 74.98 -38.28 10.08
CA LEU A 10 75.33 -37.12 9.24
C LEU A 10 76.85 -36.89 9.15
N ARG A 11 77.30 -36.34 8.01
CA ARG A 11 78.48 -35.48 7.92
C ARG A 11 78.16 -34.22 7.09
N SER A 12 78.75 -33.11 7.49
CA SER A 12 78.39 -31.76 7.03
C SER A 12 78.80 -31.48 5.59
N THR A 13 77.92 -30.80 4.84
CA THR A 13 78.22 -30.24 3.51
C THR A 13 78.52 -28.75 3.64
N PHE A 14 79.65 -28.30 3.09
CA PHE A 14 79.96 -26.87 2.96
C PHE A 14 79.13 -26.31 1.80
N VAL A 15 78.20 -25.38 2.09
CA VAL A 15 77.27 -24.85 1.07
C VAL A 15 77.86 -23.63 0.39
N CYS A 16 78.48 -23.81 -0.78
CA CYS A 16 78.80 -22.70 -1.68
C CYS A 16 77.54 -22.28 -2.44
N ILE A 17 76.91 -21.18 -2.00
CA ILE A 17 75.72 -20.61 -2.64
C ILE A 17 76.13 -19.86 -3.91
N LEU A 18 75.99 -20.50 -5.07
CA LEU A 18 76.05 -19.82 -6.36
C LEU A 18 74.72 -19.09 -6.62
N PHE A 19 74.74 -17.76 -6.53
CA PHE A 19 73.58 -16.92 -6.82
C PHE A 19 73.22 -16.94 -8.31
N PRO A 20 71.91 -16.95 -8.66
CA PRO A 20 71.48 -16.95 -10.06
C PRO A 20 71.69 -15.58 -10.71
N LEU A 21 72.47 -15.53 -11.79
CA LEU A 21 72.61 -14.33 -12.62
C LEU A 21 71.34 -14.12 -13.47
N THR A 22 70.57 -13.09 -13.14
CA THR A 22 69.37 -12.70 -13.89
C THR A 22 69.76 -11.93 -15.16
N ILE A 23 69.44 -12.49 -16.33
CA ILE A 23 69.60 -11.81 -17.62
C ILE A 23 68.48 -10.77 -17.75
N PHE A 24 68.83 -9.49 -17.62
CA PHE A 24 67.91 -8.39 -17.85
C PHE A 24 67.70 -8.13 -19.35
N GLY A 25 66.47 -7.76 -19.74
CA GLY A 25 66.19 -7.20 -21.07
C GLY A 25 66.89 -5.85 -21.27
N GLN A 26 67.12 -5.45 -22.53
CA GLN A 26 67.83 -4.19 -22.83
C GLN A 26 67.06 -2.93 -22.39
N ILE A 27 65.74 -3.04 -22.21
CA ILE A 27 64.88 -2.09 -21.50
C ILE A 27 63.83 -2.88 -20.70
N ASN A 28 63.41 -2.39 -19.53
CA ASN A 28 62.32 -2.96 -18.72
C ASN A 28 61.41 -1.87 -18.12
N ILE A 29 60.22 -2.25 -17.64
CA ILE A 29 59.32 -1.37 -16.87
C ILE A 29 59.41 -1.79 -15.38
N THR A 30 59.55 -0.81 -14.47
CA THR A 30 59.57 -1.03 -13.02
C THR A 30 58.42 -0.32 -12.27
N PHE A 31 57.79 0.67 -12.90
CA PHE A 31 56.45 1.17 -12.59
C PHE A 31 55.76 1.63 -13.89
N PRO A 32 54.45 1.40 -14.11
CA PRO A 32 53.47 0.83 -13.19
C PRO A 32 53.64 -0.67 -12.95
N SER A 33 52.78 -1.25 -12.10
CA SER A 33 52.55 -2.70 -12.03
C SER A 33 51.29 -3.09 -12.80
N SER A 34 51.14 -4.38 -13.11
CA SER A 34 49.88 -4.91 -13.65
C SER A 34 48.70 -4.59 -12.70
N ARG A 35 47.51 -4.41 -13.28
CA ARG A 35 46.22 -4.11 -12.63
C ARG A 35 46.10 -2.82 -11.83
N ILE A 36 47.11 -1.94 -11.84
CA ILE A 36 46.91 -0.57 -11.32
C ILE A 36 45.86 0.17 -12.16
N VAL A 37 45.05 0.99 -11.49
CA VAL A 37 44.15 1.96 -12.14
C VAL A 37 44.52 3.34 -11.63
N PHE A 38 44.87 4.24 -12.55
CA PHE A 38 45.03 5.66 -12.24
C PHE A 38 43.68 6.36 -12.35
N GLN A 39 43.36 7.22 -11.38
CA GLN A 39 42.15 8.01 -11.37
C GLN A 39 42.12 8.99 -12.55
N ARG A 40 41.06 8.94 -13.35
CA ARG A 40 40.79 9.90 -14.43
C ARG A 40 40.16 11.20 -13.91
N ASP A 41 40.33 12.29 -14.64
CA ASP A 41 39.70 13.59 -14.43
C ASP A 41 38.22 13.62 -14.89
N ASN A 42 37.58 14.79 -14.89
CA ASN A 42 36.19 14.96 -15.37
C ASN A 42 36.10 15.06 -16.90
N PHE A 43 37.22 15.26 -17.60
CA PHE A 43 37.31 15.21 -19.06
C PHE A 43 37.57 13.78 -19.57
N GLY A 44 37.68 12.82 -18.65
CA GLY A 44 37.91 11.40 -18.94
C GLY A 44 39.37 11.02 -19.19
N ASN A 45 40.34 11.88 -18.90
CA ASN A 45 41.77 11.63 -19.11
C ASN A 45 42.50 11.28 -17.81
N GLY A 46 43.64 10.59 -17.91
CA GLY A 46 44.52 10.33 -16.77
C GLY A 46 45.97 10.11 -17.19
N THR A 47 46.89 10.32 -16.25
CA THR A 47 48.32 10.31 -16.52
C THR A 47 48.97 9.05 -15.99
N ILE A 48 49.36 8.14 -16.88
CA ILE A 48 50.15 6.96 -16.56
C ILE A 48 51.60 7.43 -16.33
N ARG A 49 52.09 7.29 -15.10
CA ARG A 49 53.51 7.48 -14.75
C ARG A 49 54.28 6.21 -15.10
N ILE A 50 55.42 6.35 -15.78
CA ILE A 50 56.20 5.23 -16.32
C ILE A 50 57.66 5.38 -15.89
N THR A 51 58.24 4.32 -15.34
CA THR A 51 59.64 4.27 -14.90
C THR A 51 60.25 2.91 -15.25
N GLY A 52 61.57 2.86 -15.46
CA GLY A 52 62.25 1.61 -15.79
C GLY A 52 63.76 1.76 -16.02
N GLN A 53 64.42 0.66 -16.33
CA GLN A 53 65.88 0.60 -16.53
C GLN A 53 66.23 0.16 -17.95
N TYR A 54 67.45 0.48 -18.38
CA TYR A 54 68.06 0.03 -19.63
C TYR A 54 69.54 -0.34 -19.44
N SER A 55 70.05 -1.26 -20.27
CA SER A 55 71.43 -1.77 -20.18
C SER A 55 72.34 -1.35 -21.35
N LYS A 56 71.85 -0.48 -22.25
CA LYS A 56 72.62 0.19 -23.31
C LYS A 56 72.10 1.60 -23.51
N SER A 57 72.98 2.54 -23.85
CA SER A 57 72.61 3.93 -24.15
C SER A 57 71.51 4.02 -25.20
N VAL A 58 70.54 4.91 -24.98
CA VAL A 58 69.46 5.24 -25.92
C VAL A 58 69.38 6.75 -26.09
N ASP A 59 69.11 7.20 -27.32
CA ASP A 59 68.92 8.62 -27.64
C ASP A 59 67.65 9.16 -26.97
N ARG A 60 66.63 8.30 -26.85
CA ARG A 60 65.37 8.57 -26.15
C ARG A 60 64.60 7.29 -25.84
N VAL A 61 63.66 7.39 -24.91
CA VAL A 61 62.64 6.36 -24.61
C VAL A 61 61.27 6.86 -25.02
N GLU A 62 60.54 6.02 -25.73
CA GLU A 62 59.16 6.27 -26.18
C GLU A 62 58.20 5.27 -25.54
N ALA A 63 56.96 5.71 -25.30
CA ALA A 63 55.88 4.85 -24.81
C ALA A 63 54.58 5.07 -25.58
N ARG A 64 53.71 4.05 -25.55
CA ARG A 64 52.32 4.13 -26.00
C ARG A 64 51.41 3.20 -25.21
N VAL A 65 50.11 3.42 -25.29
CA VAL A 65 49.10 2.43 -24.87
C VAL A 65 48.39 1.81 -26.07
N VAL A 66 48.05 0.53 -25.94
CA VAL A 66 47.20 -0.24 -26.86
C VAL A 66 46.02 -0.80 -26.04
N PRO A 67 44.75 -0.61 -26.44
CA PRO A 67 43.61 -1.16 -25.70
C PRO A 67 43.66 -2.69 -25.61
N MET A 68 43.43 -3.24 -24.41
CA MET A 68 43.37 -4.69 -24.16
C MET A 68 42.26 -5.39 -24.96
N SER A 69 41.27 -4.63 -25.44
CA SER A 69 40.21 -5.10 -26.34
C SER A 69 39.63 -3.91 -27.13
N PRO A 70 39.12 -4.14 -28.35
CA PRO A 70 38.53 -3.08 -29.18
C PRO A 70 37.48 -2.26 -28.42
N GLY A 71 37.61 -0.94 -28.47
CA GLY A 71 36.71 -0.01 -27.80
C GLY A 71 36.96 0.23 -26.30
N GLN A 72 37.83 -0.53 -25.61
CA GLN A 72 38.14 -0.31 -24.18
C GLN A 72 39.19 0.79 -23.94
N GLY A 73 39.06 1.92 -24.64
CA GLY A 73 40.03 3.01 -24.67
C GLY A 73 40.57 3.28 -26.08
N GLU A 74 41.51 4.23 -26.17
CA GLU A 74 42.10 4.69 -27.44
C GLU A 74 43.59 4.35 -27.50
N GLN A 75 44.05 3.79 -28.63
CA GLN A 75 45.48 3.58 -28.86
C GLN A 75 46.18 4.92 -29.08
N THR A 76 47.34 5.12 -28.46
CA THR A 76 48.19 6.27 -28.79
C THR A 76 49.28 5.88 -29.80
N ASP A 77 49.73 6.86 -30.58
CA ASP A 77 51.03 6.79 -31.22
C ASP A 77 52.16 6.67 -30.17
N TRP A 78 53.36 6.33 -30.64
CA TRP A 78 54.57 6.40 -29.85
C TRP A 78 54.89 7.85 -29.49
N ARG A 79 54.95 8.15 -28.20
CA ARG A 79 55.32 9.47 -27.67
C ARG A 79 56.63 9.34 -26.90
N THR A 80 57.56 10.26 -27.14
CA THR A 80 58.76 10.39 -26.29
C THR A 80 58.33 10.66 -24.85
N ILE A 81 58.83 9.87 -23.90
CA ILE A 81 58.63 10.11 -22.47
C ILE A 81 59.90 10.67 -21.80
N GLN A 82 61.07 10.47 -22.40
CA GLN A 82 62.34 11.10 -21.99
C GLN A 82 63.36 11.05 -23.14
N ASP A 83 63.98 12.18 -23.46
CA ASP A 83 65.16 12.27 -24.33
C ASP A 83 66.48 12.17 -23.53
N ASN A 84 67.52 11.63 -24.16
CA ASN A 84 68.88 11.44 -23.67
C ASN A 84 68.96 10.97 -22.19
N PRO A 85 68.25 9.91 -21.78
CA PRO A 85 68.29 9.44 -20.40
C PRO A 85 69.71 9.01 -19.99
N GLN A 86 70.01 9.15 -18.69
CA GLN A 86 71.33 8.90 -18.11
C GLN A 86 71.22 7.91 -16.93
N GLY A 87 72.34 7.32 -16.51
CA GLY A 87 72.39 6.49 -15.29
C GLY A 87 71.74 5.11 -15.42
N GLY A 88 71.45 4.63 -16.63
CA GLY A 88 70.77 3.34 -16.85
C GLY A 88 69.29 3.33 -16.47
N PHE A 89 68.67 4.51 -16.27
CA PHE A 89 67.29 4.64 -15.78
C PHE A 89 66.49 5.67 -16.60
N TYR A 90 65.21 5.40 -16.87
CA TYR A 90 64.28 6.35 -17.50
C TYR A 90 63.01 6.62 -16.67
N SER A 91 62.48 7.83 -16.75
CA SER A 91 61.29 8.29 -16.01
C SER A 91 60.48 9.27 -16.85
N GLY A 92 59.16 9.08 -16.91
CA GLY A 92 58.27 9.97 -17.63
C GLY A 92 56.79 9.64 -17.42
N SER A 93 55.95 10.10 -18.34
CA SER A 93 54.51 9.86 -18.27
C SER A 93 53.81 10.10 -19.61
N ILE A 94 52.66 9.44 -19.80
CA ILE A 94 51.73 9.69 -20.90
C ILE A 94 50.33 10.00 -20.35
N THR A 95 49.71 11.07 -20.82
CA THR A 95 48.29 11.36 -20.57
C THR A 95 47.46 10.72 -21.67
N VAL A 96 46.48 9.91 -21.26
CA VAL A 96 45.63 9.08 -22.14
C VAL A 96 44.17 9.17 -21.69
N ARG A 97 43.23 8.87 -22.58
CA ARG A 97 41.81 8.72 -22.22
C ARG A 97 41.59 7.48 -21.35
N GLY A 98 40.49 7.45 -20.61
CA GLY A 98 40.06 6.30 -19.82
C GLY A 98 39.98 5.03 -20.66
N GLY A 99 40.42 3.91 -20.08
CA GLY A 99 40.54 2.64 -20.78
C GLY A 99 41.38 1.61 -20.04
N TRP A 100 41.46 0.42 -20.60
CA TRP A 100 42.19 -0.74 -20.09
C TRP A 100 43.24 -1.15 -21.10
N TYR A 101 44.52 -1.01 -20.75
CA TYR A 101 45.59 -0.95 -21.73
C TYR A 101 46.69 -1.99 -21.50
N GLU A 102 47.33 -2.38 -22.60
CA GLU A 102 48.73 -2.80 -22.61
C GLU A 102 49.59 -1.54 -22.79
N LEU A 103 50.49 -1.31 -21.85
CA LEU A 103 51.52 -0.26 -21.92
C LEU A 103 52.74 -0.85 -22.64
N GLN A 104 53.15 -0.23 -23.74
CA GLN A 104 54.37 -0.61 -24.48
C GLN A 104 55.41 0.51 -24.37
N VAL A 105 56.67 0.15 -24.12
CA VAL A 105 57.80 1.09 -23.98
C VAL A 105 58.99 0.61 -24.81
N ARG A 106 59.67 1.51 -25.51
CA ARG A 106 60.81 1.18 -26.39
C ARG A 106 61.98 2.16 -26.28
N GLY A 107 63.19 1.64 -26.47
CA GLY A 107 64.42 2.45 -26.58
C GLY A 107 64.79 2.70 -28.04
N ILE A 108 65.19 3.94 -28.36
CA ILE A 108 65.60 4.38 -29.70
C ILE A 108 67.10 4.69 -29.73
N VAL A 109 67.80 4.24 -30.79
CA VAL A 109 69.19 4.61 -31.11
C VAL A 109 69.33 4.86 -32.61
N ASN A 110 69.87 6.01 -33.01
CA ASN A 110 69.99 6.46 -34.40
C ASN A 110 68.66 6.30 -35.18
N GLY A 111 67.54 6.67 -34.54
CA GLY A 111 66.18 6.53 -35.07
C GLY A 111 65.62 5.10 -35.10
N ASN A 112 66.42 4.07 -34.81
CA ASN A 112 66.01 2.66 -34.84
C ASN A 112 65.56 2.19 -33.46
N THR A 113 64.58 1.29 -33.40
CA THR A 113 64.16 0.65 -32.14
C THR A 113 65.13 -0.47 -31.76
N ILE A 114 65.81 -0.35 -30.62
CA ILE A 114 66.76 -1.38 -30.16
C ILE A 114 66.12 -2.47 -29.29
N SER A 115 65.04 -2.14 -28.59
CA SER A 115 64.33 -3.04 -27.69
C SER A 115 62.96 -2.46 -27.33
N THR A 116 61.98 -3.34 -27.13
CA THR A 116 60.61 -3.02 -26.70
C THR A 116 60.24 -3.94 -25.54
N THR A 117 59.48 -3.43 -24.59
CA THR A 117 58.93 -4.16 -23.44
C THR A 117 57.47 -3.76 -23.24
N GLU A 118 56.67 -4.64 -22.63
CA GLU A 118 55.22 -4.50 -22.50
C GLU A 118 54.72 -4.85 -21.10
N LEU A 119 53.64 -4.19 -20.68
CA LEU A 119 52.95 -4.44 -19.42
C LEU A 119 51.44 -4.39 -19.62
N GLN A 120 50.80 -5.55 -19.53
CA GLN A 120 49.35 -5.69 -19.67
C GLN A 120 48.58 -5.24 -18.43
N ARG A 121 47.33 -4.79 -18.67
CA ARG A 121 46.35 -4.39 -17.65
C ARG A 121 46.78 -3.16 -16.85
N VAL A 122 47.19 -2.11 -17.53
CA VAL A 122 47.35 -0.76 -16.95
C VAL A 122 46.07 0.03 -17.21
N GLY A 123 45.45 0.56 -16.16
CA GLY A 123 44.16 1.24 -16.26
C GLY A 123 44.21 2.75 -16.08
N VAL A 124 43.34 3.46 -16.81
CA VAL A 124 42.92 4.82 -16.46
C VAL A 124 41.40 4.81 -16.33
N GLY A 125 40.88 5.15 -15.15
CA GLY A 125 39.48 4.90 -14.81
C GLY A 125 39.07 5.46 -13.45
N GLU A 126 38.20 4.76 -12.74
CA GLU A 126 37.65 5.23 -11.45
C GLU A 126 38.25 4.47 -10.26
N VAL A 127 38.61 5.22 -9.22
CA VAL A 127 39.19 4.71 -7.98
C VAL A 127 38.32 5.16 -6.80
N PHE A 128 37.83 4.21 -6.01
CA PHE A 128 36.93 4.45 -4.89
C PHE A 128 37.46 3.82 -3.60
N LEU A 129 37.16 4.45 -2.46
CA LEU A 129 37.54 3.97 -1.13
C LEU A 129 36.27 3.79 -0.31
N ILE A 130 35.95 2.54 0.03
CA ILE A 130 34.77 2.18 0.82
C ILE A 130 35.10 2.32 2.31
N ALA A 131 34.20 2.97 3.06
CA ALA A 131 34.29 3.16 4.50
C ALA A 131 32.90 3.07 5.14
N GLY A 132 32.85 2.94 6.47
CA GLY A 132 31.61 2.73 7.21
C GLY A 132 31.58 1.40 7.94
N GLN A 133 30.41 0.79 8.10
CA GLN A 133 30.23 -0.42 8.91
C GLN A 133 30.20 -1.73 8.10
N SER A 134 29.66 -2.79 8.71
CA SER A 134 29.55 -4.14 8.15
C SER A 134 28.94 -4.21 6.74
N ASN A 135 27.89 -3.45 6.44
CA ASN A 135 27.28 -3.40 5.10
C ASN A 135 28.13 -2.66 4.05
N ALA A 136 29.19 -1.94 4.45
CA ALA A 136 30.24 -1.48 3.54
C ALA A 136 31.41 -2.49 3.45
N GLN A 137 31.79 -3.10 4.55
CA GLN A 137 32.93 -4.02 4.62
C GLN A 137 32.71 -5.31 3.83
N GLY A 138 31.56 -5.93 4.02
CA GLY A 138 31.20 -7.23 3.46
C GLY A 138 31.93 -8.44 4.06
N PHE A 139 31.29 -9.60 3.92
CA PHE A 139 31.71 -10.88 4.50
C PHE A 139 31.70 -12.01 3.45
N PHE A 140 32.46 -13.08 3.73
CA PHE A 140 32.41 -14.34 2.99
C PHE A 140 31.04 -15.02 3.16
N ASN A 141 30.63 -15.85 2.20
CA ASN A 141 29.44 -16.73 2.27
C ASN A 141 28.04 -16.05 2.31
N TYR A 142 27.94 -14.73 2.14
CA TYR A 142 26.64 -14.00 2.12
C TYR A 142 26.01 -13.93 0.72
N GLY A 143 26.50 -14.70 -0.25
CA GLY A 143 26.06 -14.65 -1.65
C GLY A 143 26.56 -13.42 -2.41
N ALA A 144 27.78 -12.96 -2.11
CA ALA A 144 28.40 -11.81 -2.76
C ALA A 144 28.64 -12.04 -4.26
N PRO A 145 28.11 -11.19 -5.16
CA PRO A 145 28.44 -11.28 -6.59
C PRO A 145 29.89 -10.85 -6.83
N GLY A 146 30.76 -11.82 -7.16
CA GLY A 146 32.06 -11.54 -7.74
C GLY A 146 31.91 -10.85 -9.10
N PRO A 147 32.74 -9.85 -9.45
CA PRO A 147 32.59 -9.11 -10.69
C PRO A 147 32.84 -10.00 -11.91
N GLY A 148 31.96 -9.92 -12.90
CA GLY A 148 32.10 -10.60 -14.19
C GLY A 148 33.18 -10.00 -15.09
N ASP A 149 33.41 -8.69 -14.99
CA ASP A 149 34.37 -7.94 -15.82
C ASP A 149 35.82 -8.09 -15.32
N ASP A 150 36.79 -8.20 -16.25
CA ASP A 150 38.23 -8.27 -15.90
C ASP A 150 38.78 -6.93 -15.40
N ARG A 151 38.04 -5.84 -15.62
CA ARG A 151 38.41 -4.45 -15.33
C ARG A 151 38.07 -3.99 -13.91
N VAL A 152 37.47 -4.85 -13.07
CA VAL A 152 37.19 -4.56 -11.64
C VAL A 152 38.32 -5.10 -10.77
N ASN A 153 39.02 -4.20 -10.08
CA ASN A 153 40.25 -4.50 -9.35
C ASN A 153 40.15 -4.07 -7.88
N CYS A 154 41.01 -4.64 -7.03
CA CYS A 154 41.20 -4.26 -5.64
C CYS A 154 42.68 -4.41 -5.22
N VAL A 155 42.99 -4.03 -3.98
CA VAL A 155 44.28 -4.38 -3.34
C VAL A 155 44.11 -5.67 -2.54
N ASN A 156 44.94 -6.67 -2.81
CA ASN A 156 44.97 -7.94 -2.10
C ASN A 156 45.75 -7.82 -0.78
N TYR A 157 45.13 -7.18 0.22
CA TYR A 157 45.70 -7.02 1.55
C TYR A 157 44.61 -7.07 2.63
N ARG A 158 44.99 -7.51 3.84
CA ARG A 158 44.11 -7.47 5.01
C ARG A 158 44.91 -7.12 6.27
N ASN A 159 44.55 -6.00 6.91
CA ASN A 159 45.22 -5.44 8.09
C ASN A 159 44.83 -6.22 9.37
N ASN A 160 45.23 -7.50 9.46
CA ASN A 160 44.82 -8.42 10.53
C ASN A 160 45.41 -8.07 11.92
N ASP A 161 46.59 -7.48 11.94
CA ASP A 161 47.25 -6.97 13.15
C ASP A 161 46.74 -5.58 13.56
N ASN A 162 45.90 -4.96 12.72
CA ASN A 162 45.29 -3.64 12.87
C ASN A 162 46.32 -2.51 13.04
N GLN A 163 47.51 -2.66 12.46
CA GLN A 163 48.57 -1.64 12.54
C GLN A 163 48.09 -0.26 12.05
N ASN A 164 48.49 0.79 12.79
CA ASN A 164 48.01 2.17 12.63
C ASN A 164 49.00 3.11 11.92
N ASN A 165 50.22 2.64 11.69
CA ASN A 165 51.38 3.44 11.28
C ASN A 165 51.77 3.22 9.80
N SER A 166 51.48 2.05 9.22
CA SER A 166 51.91 1.68 7.88
C SER A 166 51.08 0.57 7.23
N PHE A 167 51.05 0.57 5.90
CA PHE A 167 50.63 -0.55 5.05
C PHE A 167 51.79 -1.00 4.14
N PRO A 168 51.77 -2.24 3.63
CA PRO A 168 52.70 -2.69 2.60
C PRO A 168 52.45 -2.00 1.25
N LYS A 169 53.41 -2.15 0.32
CA LYS A 169 53.22 -1.79 -1.09
C LYS A 169 51.98 -2.51 -1.65
N PRO A 170 51.06 -1.83 -2.34
CA PRO A 170 49.82 -2.45 -2.82
C PRO A 170 50.09 -3.53 -3.87
N ASP A 171 49.47 -4.70 -3.65
CA ASP A 171 49.32 -5.79 -4.63
C ASP A 171 47.97 -5.65 -5.34
N PHE A 172 47.97 -5.27 -6.62
CA PHE A 172 46.75 -5.02 -7.38
C PHE A 172 46.26 -6.29 -8.08
N VAL A 173 45.04 -6.72 -7.75
CA VAL A 173 44.42 -7.95 -8.29
C VAL A 173 43.05 -7.66 -8.89
N ARG A 174 42.52 -8.60 -9.67
CA ARG A 174 41.09 -8.61 -10.00
C ARG A 174 40.33 -8.88 -8.70
N MET A 175 39.28 -8.12 -8.43
CA MET A 175 38.40 -8.44 -7.31
C MET A 175 37.67 -9.76 -7.58
N SER A 176 37.52 -10.61 -6.57
CA SER A 176 36.75 -11.86 -6.64
C SER A 176 35.66 -11.90 -5.58
N ASP A 177 34.70 -12.79 -5.78
CA ASP A 177 33.59 -13.11 -4.88
C ASP A 177 34.04 -13.24 -3.41
N ASN A 178 35.05 -14.05 -3.15
CA ASN A 178 35.59 -14.35 -1.82
C ASN A 178 37.07 -13.94 -1.69
N GLY A 179 37.44 -12.79 -2.27
CA GLY A 179 38.79 -12.20 -2.19
C GLY A 179 38.85 -10.99 -1.24
N ASN A 180 40.03 -10.76 -0.63
CA ASN A 180 40.26 -9.57 0.19
C ASN A 180 40.10 -8.28 -0.65
N VAL A 181 39.44 -7.28 -0.08
CA VAL A 181 39.37 -5.92 -0.63
C VAL A 181 40.05 -5.00 0.37
N GLY A 182 41.34 -4.76 0.19
CA GLY A 182 42.19 -4.18 1.23
C GLY A 182 41.87 -2.72 1.58
N PRO A 183 42.08 -2.30 2.84
CA PRO A 183 42.75 -3.07 3.91
C PRO A 183 41.86 -3.98 4.79
N ARG A 184 40.52 -3.95 4.71
CA ARG A 184 39.66 -4.61 5.73
C ARG A 184 38.36 -5.24 5.19
N GLY A 185 38.00 -5.01 3.93
CA GLY A 185 36.89 -5.70 3.26
C GLY A 185 37.21 -7.16 2.95
N LEU A 186 36.25 -8.07 3.11
CA LEU A 186 36.50 -9.51 3.10
C LEU A 186 36.02 -10.22 1.81
N SER A 187 35.11 -9.61 1.07
CA SER A 187 34.52 -10.15 -0.16
C SER A 187 34.23 -9.03 -1.16
N SER A 188 33.85 -9.38 -2.40
CA SER A 188 33.40 -8.37 -3.37
C SER A 188 32.13 -7.64 -2.90
N TRP A 189 31.31 -8.27 -2.05
CA TRP A 189 30.04 -7.75 -1.55
C TRP A 189 29.15 -7.20 -2.69
N CYS A 190 28.43 -6.09 -2.47
CA CYS A 190 27.77 -5.35 -3.55
C CYS A 190 28.77 -4.62 -4.48
N TRP A 191 30.03 -4.42 -4.06
CA TRP A 191 31.04 -3.64 -4.78
C TRP A 191 31.56 -4.32 -6.05
N GLY A 192 31.57 -5.65 -6.11
CA GLY A 192 31.89 -6.40 -7.34
C GLY A 192 30.92 -6.06 -8.47
N ARG A 193 29.62 -6.28 -8.24
CA ARG A 193 28.56 -5.92 -9.19
C ARG A 193 28.48 -4.41 -9.45
N LEU A 194 28.73 -3.55 -8.44
CA LEU A 194 28.86 -2.10 -8.68
C LEU A 194 30.01 -1.80 -9.64
N GLY A 195 31.16 -2.45 -9.45
CA GLY A 195 32.30 -2.39 -10.34
C GLY A 195 31.94 -2.78 -11.78
N ASP A 196 31.22 -3.89 -11.97
CA ASP A 196 30.74 -4.30 -13.30
C ASP A 196 29.86 -3.21 -13.93
N MET A 197 28.91 -2.64 -13.18
CA MET A 197 27.99 -1.62 -13.70
C MET A 197 28.70 -0.31 -14.05
N ILE A 198 29.65 0.14 -13.23
CA ILE A 198 30.47 1.33 -13.51
C ILE A 198 31.40 1.05 -14.70
N ALA A 199 32.08 -0.11 -14.73
CA ALA A 199 33.00 -0.48 -15.80
C ALA A 199 32.32 -0.63 -17.16
N ASN A 200 31.07 -1.11 -17.19
CA ASN A 200 30.29 -1.20 -18.43
C ASN A 200 29.67 0.14 -18.83
N ARG A 201 29.11 0.93 -17.89
CA ARG A 201 28.51 2.24 -18.18
C ARG A 201 29.52 3.29 -18.63
N LEU A 202 30.66 3.38 -17.94
CA LEU A 202 31.70 4.37 -18.24
C LEU A 202 32.79 3.83 -19.18
N ASN A 203 32.79 2.53 -19.47
CA ASN A 203 33.76 1.82 -20.31
C ASN A 203 35.23 1.95 -19.85
N VAL A 204 35.46 2.16 -18.55
CA VAL A 204 36.79 2.30 -17.93
C VAL A 204 36.98 1.28 -16.80
N PRO A 205 38.21 0.91 -16.45
CA PRO A 205 38.47 0.09 -15.27
C PRO A 205 38.10 0.79 -13.95
N VAL A 206 37.83 -0.03 -12.95
CA VAL A 206 37.42 0.38 -11.61
C VAL A 206 38.33 -0.27 -10.57
N LEU A 207 38.74 0.49 -9.56
CA LEU A 207 39.60 0.03 -8.47
C LEU A 207 38.98 0.40 -7.12
N PHE A 208 38.79 -0.60 -6.26
CA PHE A 208 38.25 -0.42 -4.91
C PHE A 208 39.31 -0.67 -3.83
N TYR A 209 39.36 0.24 -2.87
CA TYR A 209 39.89 0.00 -1.51
C TYR A 209 38.71 -0.14 -0.56
N ASN A 210 38.81 -0.94 0.50
CA ASN A 210 37.76 -1.06 1.51
C ASN A 210 38.34 -1.08 2.92
N ALA A 211 38.13 0.03 3.64
CA ALA A 211 38.61 0.30 4.99
C ALA A 211 37.50 0.18 6.05
N ALA A 212 36.28 -0.19 5.68
CA ALA A 212 35.13 -0.30 6.56
C ALA A 212 35.30 -1.41 7.64
N TRP A 213 34.56 -1.27 8.74
CA TRP A 213 34.75 -2.10 9.93
C TRP A 213 33.42 -2.48 10.59
N GLU A 214 33.24 -3.77 10.86
CA GLU A 214 32.10 -4.37 11.53
C GLU A 214 31.72 -3.71 12.88
N GLY A 215 30.41 -3.47 13.09
CA GLY A 215 29.86 -3.02 14.38
C GLY A 215 30.06 -1.54 14.75
N THR A 216 30.64 -0.71 13.88
CA THR A 216 31.00 0.68 14.25
C THR A 216 29.90 1.71 13.99
N ALA A 217 29.67 2.60 14.96
CA ALA A 217 28.87 3.83 14.83
C ALA A 217 29.71 5.03 14.36
N SER A 218 29.06 6.09 13.89
CA SER A 218 29.69 7.38 13.51
C SER A 218 30.60 7.93 14.61
N LYS A 219 30.19 7.72 15.87
CA LYS A 219 30.96 8.04 17.08
C LYS A 219 32.33 7.37 17.09
N ASN A 220 32.42 6.06 16.81
CA ASN A 220 33.68 5.32 16.87
C ASN A 220 34.71 5.87 15.87
N TRP A 221 34.25 6.22 14.67
CA TRP A 221 35.09 6.86 13.66
C TRP A 221 35.51 8.28 14.07
N SER A 222 34.60 9.06 14.67
CA SER A 222 34.83 10.44 15.14
C SER A 222 35.81 10.52 16.32
N GLU A 223 35.75 9.58 17.26
CA GLU A 223 36.65 9.53 18.43
C GLU A 223 38.08 9.14 18.05
N THR A 224 38.25 8.32 17.00
CA THR A 224 39.56 7.76 16.63
C THR A 224 40.30 8.53 15.54
N VAL A 225 39.74 9.63 15.01
CA VAL A 225 40.39 10.45 13.97
C VAL A 225 41.79 10.94 14.36
N ASP A 226 41.97 11.29 15.64
CA ASP A 226 43.22 11.81 16.21
C ASP A 226 44.05 10.73 16.92
N GLY A 227 43.75 9.45 16.70
CA GLY A 227 44.51 8.31 17.28
C GLY A 227 44.06 7.88 18.69
N GLY A 228 42.88 8.32 19.14
CA GLY A 228 42.26 7.88 20.39
C GLY A 228 41.74 6.43 20.36
N THR A 229 41.18 5.96 21.47
CA THR A 229 40.47 4.67 21.57
C THR A 229 38.95 4.87 21.55
N THR A 230 38.20 3.80 21.28
CA THR A 230 36.73 3.79 21.33
C THR A 230 36.20 2.37 21.56
N ASN A 231 34.99 2.22 22.09
CA ASN A 231 34.42 0.93 22.47
C ASN A 231 33.34 0.47 21.49
N SER A 232 33.18 -0.84 21.33
CA SER A 232 32.06 -1.40 20.56
C SER A 232 30.72 -1.03 21.20
N ILE A 233 29.73 -0.74 20.36
CA ILE A 233 28.36 -0.44 20.80
C ILE A 233 27.48 -1.71 20.92
N TYR A 234 28.00 -2.85 20.47
CA TYR A 234 27.27 -4.13 20.44
C TYR A 234 27.77 -5.14 21.49
N ILE A 235 29.04 -5.05 21.88
CA ILE A 235 29.69 -5.94 22.87
C ILE A 235 30.60 -5.13 23.79
N ASN A 236 30.88 -5.63 24.99
CA ASN A 236 31.77 -4.97 25.95
C ASN A 236 33.24 -5.21 25.59
N ASP A 237 33.69 -4.60 24.49
CA ASP A 237 35.04 -4.71 23.95
C ASP A 237 35.56 -3.35 23.44
N THR A 238 36.88 -3.18 23.38
CA THR A 238 37.55 -1.93 22.98
C THR A 238 38.20 -2.11 21.61
N TYR A 239 37.87 -1.25 20.63
CA TYR A 239 38.56 -1.29 19.34
C TYR A 239 40.05 -0.91 19.52
N PRO A 240 40.95 -1.48 18.71
CA PRO A 240 42.37 -1.12 18.74
C PRO A 240 42.56 0.40 18.65
N GLN A 241 43.55 0.95 19.35
CA GLN A 241 43.85 2.38 19.34
C GLN A 241 43.89 2.92 17.90
N GLY A 242 43.28 4.08 17.64
CA GLY A 242 43.23 4.72 16.32
C GLY A 242 42.27 4.06 15.31
N GLN A 243 41.65 2.93 15.62
CA GLN A 243 40.72 2.22 14.74
C GLN A 243 39.27 2.45 15.17
N PRO A 244 38.30 2.57 14.24
CA PRO A 244 38.39 2.16 12.82
C PRO A 244 39.00 3.18 11.85
N TYR A 245 39.17 4.45 12.24
CA TYR A 245 39.60 5.50 11.32
C TYR A 245 41.02 5.30 10.73
N GLY A 246 41.91 4.63 11.47
CA GLY A 246 43.28 4.33 11.06
C GLY A 246 43.36 3.66 9.69
N ASN A 247 42.48 2.69 9.41
CA ASN A 247 42.41 2.02 8.10
C ASN A 247 42.04 2.98 6.94
N LEU A 248 41.12 3.92 7.15
CA LEU A 248 40.75 4.94 6.17
C LEU A 248 41.92 5.89 5.90
N ARG A 249 42.55 6.40 6.98
CA ARG A 249 43.74 7.26 6.88
C ARG A 249 44.86 6.57 6.10
N LEU A 250 45.19 5.34 6.45
CA LEU A 250 46.28 4.60 5.80
C LEU A 250 45.94 4.26 4.34
N ALA A 251 44.71 3.88 4.01
CA ALA A 251 44.32 3.65 2.61
C ALA A 251 44.42 4.93 1.75
N LEU A 252 44.05 6.09 2.31
CA LEU A 252 44.30 7.39 1.68
C LEU A 252 45.80 7.67 1.49
N ASN A 253 46.59 7.55 2.57
CA ASN A 253 48.01 7.90 2.54
C ASN A 253 48.87 6.93 1.72
N TYR A 254 48.55 5.63 1.65
CA TYR A 254 49.42 4.61 1.04
C TYR A 254 48.96 4.12 -0.34
N TYR A 255 47.66 4.16 -0.65
CA TYR A 255 47.12 3.64 -1.91
C TYR A 255 46.62 4.78 -2.81
N ALA A 256 45.70 5.62 -2.31
CA ALA A 256 45.20 6.78 -3.05
C ALA A 256 46.26 7.87 -3.30
N SER A 257 47.40 7.82 -2.60
CA SER A 257 48.57 8.65 -2.91
C SER A 257 49.12 8.36 -4.31
N VAL A 258 49.20 7.07 -4.70
CA VAL A 258 49.81 6.59 -5.94
C VAL A 258 48.84 6.62 -7.12
N THR A 259 47.59 6.21 -6.91
CA THR A 259 46.55 6.06 -7.95
C THR A 259 45.67 7.29 -8.12
N GLY A 260 45.44 8.03 -7.04
CA GLY A 260 44.39 9.03 -6.93
C GLY A 260 43.08 8.44 -6.39
N LEU A 261 42.05 9.29 -6.27
CA LEU A 261 40.73 8.90 -5.75
C LEU A 261 39.63 9.80 -6.32
N ARG A 262 38.50 9.20 -6.73
CA ARG A 262 37.25 9.91 -7.03
C ARG A 262 36.59 10.39 -5.75
N ALA A 263 36.19 9.43 -4.91
CA ALA A 263 35.49 9.69 -3.65
C ALA A 263 35.63 8.54 -2.64
N VAL A 264 35.34 8.86 -1.37
CA VAL A 264 35.02 7.87 -0.34
C VAL A 264 33.54 7.48 -0.45
N LEU A 265 33.24 6.18 -0.50
CA LEU A 265 31.88 5.63 -0.48
C LEU A 265 31.56 5.21 0.95
N TRP A 266 30.65 5.92 1.61
CA TRP A 266 30.32 5.73 3.02
C TRP A 266 28.99 5.00 3.19
N HIS A 267 29.00 3.81 3.81
CA HIS A 267 27.79 3.05 4.16
C HIS A 267 27.77 2.72 5.65
N GLN A 268 27.06 3.54 6.43
CA GLN A 268 27.02 3.44 7.88
C GLN A 268 25.85 4.23 8.47
N GLY A 269 25.12 3.64 9.40
CA GLY A 269 24.11 4.33 10.23
C GLY A 269 23.18 3.40 11.00
N GLU A 270 23.11 2.12 10.65
CA GLU A 270 22.37 1.11 11.44
C GLU A 270 22.92 1.00 12.88
N ALA A 271 24.22 1.20 13.05
CA ALA A 271 24.86 1.26 14.37
C ALA A 271 24.44 2.50 15.18
N ASP A 272 24.28 3.66 14.54
CA ASP A 272 23.79 4.88 15.21
C ASP A 272 22.30 4.78 15.57
N ASN A 273 21.50 4.08 14.76
CA ASN A 273 20.13 3.71 15.15
C ASN A 273 20.15 2.84 16.41
N GLN A 274 21.07 1.88 16.54
CA GLN A 274 21.15 1.03 17.73
C GLN A 274 21.39 1.83 19.02
N ILE A 275 22.17 2.93 18.99
CA ILE A 275 22.40 3.82 20.14
C ILE A 275 21.53 5.09 20.18
N ASN A 276 20.56 5.23 19.27
CA ASN A 276 19.67 6.39 19.14
C ASN A 276 20.42 7.75 18.96
N THR A 277 21.47 7.80 18.13
CA THR A 277 22.18 9.07 17.84
C THR A 277 21.22 10.11 17.24
N SER A 278 21.30 11.37 17.68
CA SER A 278 20.51 12.48 17.09
C SER A 278 21.14 13.03 15.80
N ALA A 279 20.33 13.65 14.93
CA ALA A 279 20.77 14.14 13.63
C ALA A 279 22.02 15.03 13.69
N GLY A 280 22.01 16.02 14.60
CA GLY A 280 23.15 16.93 14.80
C GLY A 280 24.40 16.25 15.37
N THR A 281 24.24 15.18 16.15
CA THR A 281 25.39 14.41 16.67
C THR A 281 26.02 13.58 15.55
N TYR A 282 25.22 12.92 14.73
CA TYR A 282 25.68 12.20 13.55
C TYR A 282 26.38 13.16 12.56
N GLN A 283 25.77 14.33 12.29
CA GLN A 283 26.36 15.35 11.43
C GLN A 283 27.71 15.85 11.97
N ALA A 284 27.82 16.13 13.27
CA ALA A 284 29.07 16.60 13.89
C ALA A 284 30.18 15.55 13.79
N ASN A 285 29.86 14.27 14.03
CA ASN A 285 30.79 13.15 13.85
C ASN A 285 31.27 13.07 12.40
N MET A 286 30.34 13.04 11.44
CA MET A 286 30.68 12.93 10.02
C MET A 286 31.48 14.11 9.51
N ARG A 287 31.14 15.35 9.90
CA ARG A 287 31.92 16.53 9.54
C ARG A 287 33.37 16.41 10.03
N ARG A 288 33.58 16.02 11.29
CA ARG A 288 34.93 15.80 11.85
C ARG A 288 35.70 14.74 11.08
N ILE A 289 35.07 13.61 10.74
CA ILE A 289 35.69 12.52 9.94
C ILE A 289 36.10 13.01 8.55
N ILE A 290 35.21 13.73 7.86
CA ILE A 290 35.44 14.26 6.51
C ILE A 290 36.57 15.30 6.52
N GLU A 291 36.51 16.28 7.43
CA GLU A 291 37.53 17.33 7.59
C GLU A 291 38.90 16.72 7.93
N LYS A 292 38.96 15.76 8.87
CA LYS A 292 40.19 15.05 9.22
C LYS A 292 40.73 14.19 8.08
N SER A 293 39.88 13.56 7.29
CA SER A 293 40.32 12.76 6.13
C SER A 293 41.01 13.64 5.08
N ARG A 294 40.45 14.83 4.83
CA ARG A 294 41.02 15.83 3.92
C ARG A 294 42.31 16.44 4.49
N GLN A 295 42.36 16.71 5.79
CA GLN A 295 43.57 17.16 6.49
C GLN A 295 44.70 16.12 6.37
N HIS A 296 44.45 14.85 6.66
CA HIS A 296 45.47 13.81 6.68
C HIS A 296 45.90 13.31 5.30
N TYR A 297 45.06 13.47 4.27
CA TYR A 297 45.43 13.17 2.87
C TYR A 297 46.04 14.39 2.14
N GLY A 298 45.80 15.60 2.65
CA GLY A 298 46.27 16.86 2.05
C GLY A 298 45.52 17.27 0.78
N LYS A 299 44.37 16.64 0.46
CA LYS A 299 43.57 16.92 -0.74
C LYS A 299 42.06 16.92 -0.43
N ASN A 300 41.29 17.75 -1.13
CA ASN A 300 39.84 17.87 -0.96
C ASN A 300 39.09 16.72 -1.66
N ILE A 301 39.11 15.53 -1.06
CA ILE A 301 38.41 14.34 -1.58
C ILE A 301 36.89 14.46 -1.47
N GLY A 302 36.21 13.97 -2.51
CA GLY A 302 34.77 13.77 -2.51
C GLY A 302 34.34 12.69 -1.50
N TRP A 303 33.13 12.81 -0.97
CA TRP A 303 32.50 11.79 -0.11
C TRP A 303 31.06 11.54 -0.59
N VAL A 304 30.63 10.28 -0.60
CA VAL A 304 29.28 9.87 -0.99
C VAL A 304 28.62 9.16 0.18
N ILE A 305 27.63 9.80 0.80
CA ILE A 305 27.03 9.37 2.08
C ILE A 305 25.74 8.60 1.80
N ALA A 306 25.76 7.27 1.98
CA ALA A 306 24.54 6.49 1.93
C ALA A 306 23.58 6.88 3.06
N ARG A 307 22.30 6.81 2.74
CA ARG A 307 21.18 7.03 3.66
C ARG A 307 20.75 5.65 4.17
N THR A 308 21.20 5.31 5.37
CA THR A 308 21.01 3.97 5.97
C THR A 308 20.85 4.07 7.48
N SER A 309 19.86 3.37 8.01
CA SER A 309 19.52 3.31 9.43
C SER A 309 18.82 1.99 9.81
N TYR A 310 18.26 1.25 8.85
CA TYR A 310 17.38 0.10 9.09
C TYR A 310 18.02 -1.04 9.87
N TYR A 311 17.32 -1.50 10.90
CA TYR A 311 17.62 -2.71 11.64
C TYR A 311 16.30 -3.42 11.97
N ASN A 312 16.20 -4.73 11.73
CA ASN A 312 14.92 -5.47 11.80
C ASN A 312 14.10 -5.22 13.09
N SER A 313 14.73 -5.09 14.26
CA SER A 313 14.02 -4.91 15.53
C SER A 313 13.77 -3.44 15.94
N LYS A 314 14.26 -2.47 15.16
CA LYS A 314 14.01 -1.02 15.38
C LYS A 314 13.33 -0.31 14.21
N GLY A 315 13.32 -0.91 13.02
CA GLY A 315 12.90 -0.24 11.79
C GLY A 315 13.90 0.84 11.35
N ASN A 316 13.40 1.82 10.58
CA ASN A 316 14.16 2.99 10.13
C ASN A 316 14.16 4.07 11.21
N ASN A 317 15.22 4.87 11.28
CA ASN A 317 15.35 5.97 12.23
C ASN A 317 15.55 7.31 11.48
N PRO A 318 14.55 8.21 11.49
CA PRO A 318 14.60 9.44 10.72
C PRO A 318 15.69 10.40 11.21
N GLU A 319 16.15 10.33 12.47
CA GLU A 319 17.24 11.18 12.95
C GLU A 319 18.58 10.82 12.30
N ILE A 320 18.83 9.54 12.03
CA ILE A 320 20.04 9.11 11.33
C ILE A 320 20.01 9.57 9.88
N LEU A 321 18.86 9.39 9.21
CA LEU A 321 18.65 9.86 7.84
C LEU A 321 18.75 11.40 7.75
N ASN A 322 18.21 12.13 8.73
CA ASN A 322 18.35 13.58 8.85
C ASN A 322 19.81 14.00 9.04
N GLY A 323 20.56 13.32 9.91
CA GLY A 323 21.99 13.60 10.11
C GLY A 323 22.85 13.32 8.87
N GLN A 324 22.56 12.24 8.14
CA GLN A 324 23.19 11.92 6.85
C GLN A 324 22.86 13.00 5.81
N ASN A 325 21.59 13.39 5.68
CA ASN A 325 21.17 14.48 4.79
C ASN A 325 21.83 15.82 5.15
N GLN A 326 21.88 16.17 6.44
CA GLN A 326 22.55 17.36 6.96
C GLN A 326 24.07 17.33 6.76
N THR A 327 24.69 16.15 6.71
CA THR A 327 26.11 16.01 6.36
C THR A 327 26.34 16.40 4.90
N VAL A 328 25.53 15.86 3.98
CA VAL A 328 25.63 16.17 2.54
C VAL A 328 25.34 17.65 2.27
N LEU A 329 24.24 18.19 2.80
CA LEU A 329 23.78 19.55 2.49
C LEU A 329 24.69 20.66 3.07
N ASN A 330 25.39 20.40 4.17
CA ASN A 330 26.18 21.43 4.88
C ASN A 330 27.70 21.21 4.80
N THR A 331 28.18 20.25 4.00
CA THR A 331 29.62 19.96 3.87
C THR A 331 30.03 20.01 2.40
N GLY A 332 30.96 20.90 2.04
CA GLY A 332 31.42 21.05 0.65
C GLY A 332 32.04 19.76 0.08
N SER A 333 31.81 19.52 -1.21
CA SER A 333 32.28 18.31 -1.94
C SER A 333 31.80 16.98 -1.31
N VAL A 334 30.56 16.95 -0.83
CA VAL A 334 29.88 15.74 -0.32
C VAL A 334 28.59 15.53 -1.11
N PHE A 335 28.25 14.26 -1.39
CA PHE A 335 27.18 13.85 -2.30
C PHE A 335 26.26 12.81 -1.67
N PHE A 336 25.02 12.72 -2.14
CA PHE A 336 24.06 11.72 -1.68
C PHE A 336 24.40 10.33 -2.24
N GLY A 337 24.66 9.38 -1.35
CA GLY A 337 24.64 7.95 -1.67
C GLY A 337 23.20 7.39 -1.71
N PRO A 338 23.03 6.10 -1.98
CA PRO A 338 21.71 5.47 -2.06
C PRO A 338 20.95 5.56 -0.73
N ASN A 339 19.62 5.52 -0.78
CA ASN A 339 18.83 5.12 0.39
C ASN A 339 18.70 3.59 0.38
N THR A 340 19.18 2.94 1.43
CA THR A 340 19.22 1.47 1.52
C THR A 340 18.31 0.89 2.60
N ASP A 341 17.45 1.71 3.20
CA ASP A 341 16.52 1.29 4.25
C ASP A 341 15.31 0.51 3.73
N GLY A 342 14.95 0.70 2.46
CA GLY A 342 13.93 -0.11 1.78
C GLY A 342 14.47 -1.40 1.13
N ILE A 343 15.78 -1.65 1.21
CA ILE A 343 16.41 -2.78 0.49
C ILE A 343 16.41 -4.03 1.38
N GLN A 344 15.86 -5.12 0.84
CA GLN A 344 15.79 -6.43 1.48
C GLN A 344 15.22 -6.36 2.91
N VAL A 345 13.97 -5.89 3.03
CA VAL A 345 13.26 -5.74 4.31
C VAL A 345 12.25 -6.90 4.47
N PRO A 346 12.29 -7.71 5.53
CA PRO A 346 13.33 -7.77 6.59
C PRO A 346 14.66 -8.36 6.09
N ARG A 347 15.79 -7.90 6.66
CA ARG A 347 17.13 -8.39 6.30
C ARG A 347 17.35 -9.79 6.91
N PRO A 348 17.93 -10.78 6.21
CA PRO A 348 17.81 -12.19 6.61
C PRO A 348 18.44 -12.57 7.96
N ASP A 349 19.46 -11.84 8.42
CA ASP A 349 20.12 -12.04 9.72
C ASP A 349 19.77 -10.94 10.76
N GLY A 350 18.90 -9.99 10.39
CA GLY A 350 18.60 -8.79 11.19
C GLY A 350 19.19 -7.49 10.64
N TYR A 351 20.33 -7.54 9.94
CA TYR A 351 21.22 -6.38 9.78
C TYR A 351 21.79 -6.22 8.36
N HIS A 352 22.11 -7.33 7.68
CA HIS A 352 22.95 -7.33 6.48
C HIS A 352 22.23 -7.74 5.21
N PHE A 353 22.75 -7.24 4.09
CA PHE A 353 22.33 -7.69 2.77
C PHE A 353 22.89 -9.07 2.46
N GLN A 354 22.09 -9.93 1.82
CA GLN A 354 22.49 -11.26 1.37
C GLN A 354 21.88 -11.58 0.00
N ASN A 355 22.61 -12.33 -0.83
CA ASN A 355 22.14 -12.83 -2.13
C ASN A 355 21.50 -11.71 -3.00
N GLY A 356 20.17 -11.74 -3.21
CA GLY A 356 19.43 -10.72 -3.95
C GLY A 356 19.69 -9.29 -3.45
N GLY A 357 19.63 -9.04 -2.14
CA GLY A 357 19.80 -7.69 -1.59
C GLY A 357 21.19 -7.07 -1.82
N LEU A 358 22.23 -7.89 -2.06
CA LEU A 358 23.55 -7.39 -2.46
C LEU A 358 23.55 -6.88 -3.90
N ASN A 359 22.71 -7.47 -4.77
CA ASN A 359 22.48 -6.98 -6.11
C ASN A 359 21.70 -5.66 -6.07
N ASP A 360 20.68 -5.56 -5.23
CA ASP A 360 19.84 -4.36 -5.11
C ASP A 360 20.60 -3.19 -4.48
N ALA A 361 21.42 -3.46 -3.46
CA ALA A 361 22.36 -2.48 -2.92
C ALA A 361 23.38 -2.00 -3.97
N ALA A 362 23.89 -2.90 -4.83
CA ALA A 362 24.76 -2.51 -5.94
C ALA A 362 24.02 -1.64 -6.97
N ASN A 363 22.79 -2.00 -7.33
CA ASN A 363 21.96 -1.24 -8.27
C ASN A 363 21.70 0.18 -7.73
N ALA A 364 21.37 0.30 -6.45
CA ALA A 364 21.13 1.58 -5.78
C ALA A 364 22.41 2.44 -5.71
N TRP A 365 23.56 1.85 -5.39
CA TRP A 365 24.85 2.56 -5.46
C TRP A 365 25.18 3.05 -6.87
N ASN A 366 24.90 2.25 -7.91
CA ASN A 366 25.12 2.67 -9.30
C ASN A 366 24.18 3.81 -9.73
N ALA A 367 22.95 3.85 -9.19
CA ALA A 367 21.99 4.94 -9.42
C ALA A 367 22.33 6.22 -8.64
N ALA A 368 23.02 6.12 -7.49
CA ALA A 368 23.51 7.28 -6.73
C ALA A 368 24.83 7.84 -7.29
N LEU A 369 25.68 6.98 -7.86
CA LEU A 369 26.86 7.37 -8.63
C LEU A 369 26.44 7.67 -10.08
N ASP A 370 25.58 8.67 -10.25
CA ASP A 370 25.04 9.08 -11.55
C ASP A 370 26.00 10.02 -12.32
N ASP A 371 25.57 10.48 -13.49
CA ASP A 371 26.40 11.35 -14.32
C ASP A 371 26.54 12.75 -13.69
N ASN A 372 25.57 13.20 -12.86
CA ASN A 372 25.70 14.44 -12.09
C ASN A 372 26.82 14.31 -11.04
N PHE A 373 26.91 13.17 -10.35
CA PHE A 373 28.04 12.86 -9.47
C PHE A 373 29.37 12.85 -10.23
N PHE A 374 29.48 12.14 -11.36
CA PHE A 374 30.76 12.07 -12.09
C PHE A 374 31.19 13.43 -12.68
N ASN A 375 30.24 14.28 -13.08
CA ASN A 375 30.52 15.64 -13.55
C ASN A 375 30.88 16.61 -12.40
N SER A 376 30.34 16.41 -11.20
CA SER A 376 30.45 17.34 -10.06
C SER A 376 31.53 16.95 -9.03
N CYS A 377 31.89 15.67 -8.95
CA CYS A 377 32.86 15.15 -7.98
C CYS A 377 34.29 15.25 -8.53
N PHE A 378 34.93 16.39 -8.29
CA PHE A 378 36.32 16.66 -8.68
C PHE A 378 37.31 15.65 -8.05
N PRO A 379 37.94 14.78 -8.87
CA PRO A 379 38.78 13.70 -8.41
C PRO A 379 40.16 14.23 -8.03
N GLN A 380 40.82 13.54 -7.11
CA GLN A 380 42.14 13.92 -6.64
C GLN A 380 43.17 12.99 -7.30
N PRO A 381 44.00 13.47 -8.24
CA PRO A 381 44.92 12.61 -9.00
C PRO A 381 46.05 12.06 -8.12
N GLY A 382 46.58 10.90 -8.51
CA GLY A 382 47.75 10.29 -7.89
C GLY A 382 49.03 11.06 -8.18
N SER A 383 49.99 10.98 -7.26
CA SER A 383 51.33 11.54 -7.36
C SER A 383 52.36 10.42 -7.28
N PHE A 384 53.42 10.51 -8.08
CA PHE A 384 54.55 9.58 -8.04
C PHE A 384 55.87 10.38 -8.06
N PRO A 385 56.88 10.02 -7.25
CA PRO A 385 58.15 10.72 -7.19
C PRO A 385 58.90 10.70 -8.53
N GLY A 386 59.51 11.84 -8.86
CA GLY A 386 60.63 11.88 -9.80
C GLY A 386 61.91 11.41 -9.13
N PHE A 387 62.94 11.15 -9.93
CA PHE A 387 64.29 10.85 -9.45
C PHE A 387 65.30 11.08 -10.58
N SER A 388 66.57 11.20 -10.22
CA SER A 388 67.71 11.28 -11.12
C SER A 388 68.80 10.32 -10.64
N VAL A 389 69.49 9.66 -11.57
CA VAL A 389 70.57 8.70 -11.29
C VAL A 389 71.83 9.17 -12.03
N SER A 390 72.97 9.19 -11.34
CA SER A 390 74.26 9.59 -11.91
C SER A 390 75.44 8.87 -11.24
N CYS A 391 76.58 8.75 -11.91
CA CYS A 391 77.79 8.20 -11.32
C CYS A 391 78.29 9.05 -10.15
N ALA A 392 78.62 8.41 -9.02
CA ALA A 392 79.24 9.06 -7.86
C ALA A 392 80.76 8.78 -7.75
N GLY A 393 81.33 8.04 -8.70
CA GLY A 393 82.67 7.46 -8.57
C GLY A 393 82.68 6.24 -7.62
N GLY A 394 83.86 5.72 -7.29
CA GLY A 394 84.01 4.69 -6.23
C GLY A 394 83.24 3.37 -6.43
N ASN A 395 82.82 3.05 -7.66
CA ASN A 395 81.86 1.97 -7.95
C ASN A 395 80.48 2.18 -7.29
N GLN A 396 79.96 3.42 -7.33
CA GLN A 396 78.66 3.82 -6.77
C GLN A 396 77.86 4.72 -7.74
N LEU A 397 76.53 4.62 -7.67
CA LEU A 397 75.58 5.56 -8.27
C LEU A 397 75.00 6.46 -7.18
N ASN A 398 74.94 7.77 -7.42
CA ASN A 398 74.03 8.63 -6.69
C ASN A 398 72.60 8.39 -7.21
N ILE A 399 71.68 8.09 -6.31
CA ILE A 399 70.25 8.08 -6.61
C ILE A 399 69.62 9.22 -5.81
N ASN A 400 69.05 10.19 -6.50
CA ASN A 400 68.40 11.36 -5.93
C ASN A 400 66.90 11.37 -6.23
N VAL A 401 66.07 11.30 -5.20
CA VAL A 401 64.61 11.35 -5.27
C VAL A 401 64.12 12.80 -5.24
N GLN A 402 63.31 13.16 -6.22
CA GLN A 402 62.87 14.54 -6.47
C GLN A 402 61.46 14.78 -5.91
N GLY A 403 61.36 15.66 -4.90
CA GLY A 403 60.11 16.16 -4.35
C GLY A 403 60.24 16.67 -2.90
N PRO A 404 59.26 17.44 -2.39
CA PRO A 404 59.25 17.97 -1.03
C PRO A 404 58.82 16.88 -0.02
N PHE A 405 59.69 15.89 0.20
CA PHE A 405 59.46 14.80 1.15
C PHE A 405 60.01 15.13 2.54
N THR A 406 59.22 14.87 3.58
CA THR A 406 59.60 15.04 5.00
C THR A 406 60.46 13.88 5.49
N SER A 407 60.37 12.71 4.84
CA SER A 407 61.22 11.56 5.12
C SER A 407 61.44 10.74 3.85
N VAL A 408 62.66 10.25 3.68
CA VAL A 408 63.07 9.31 2.64
C VAL A 408 63.87 8.22 3.33
N GLN A 409 63.33 7.00 3.34
CA GLN A 409 63.90 5.83 4.03
C GLN A 409 64.15 4.71 3.01
N TRP A 410 65.39 4.27 2.87
CA TRP A 410 65.79 3.24 1.91
C TRP A 410 65.77 1.85 2.54
N ASN A 411 65.51 0.83 1.70
CA ASN A 411 65.44 -0.58 2.11
C ASN A 411 66.75 -1.15 2.70
N ASN A 412 67.88 -0.46 2.56
CA ASN A 412 69.16 -0.80 3.20
C ASN A 412 69.41 -0.05 4.53
N GLY A 413 68.44 0.73 5.02
CA GLY A 413 68.56 1.55 6.24
C GLY A 413 69.18 2.93 6.04
N ALA A 414 69.58 3.31 4.82
CA ALA A 414 70.00 4.68 4.53
C ALA A 414 68.78 5.64 4.56
N SER A 415 69.03 6.92 4.79
CA SER A 415 67.99 7.95 4.74
C SER A 415 68.49 9.24 4.08
N GLY A 416 67.56 10.04 3.57
CA GLY A 416 67.84 11.23 2.76
C GLY A 416 67.45 11.06 1.29
N SER A 417 67.16 12.18 0.62
CA SER A 417 66.69 12.21 -0.78
C SER A 417 67.75 11.79 -1.78
N SER A 418 69.01 12.18 -1.57
CA SER A 418 70.16 11.82 -2.39
C SER A 418 71.12 10.95 -1.59
N VAL A 419 71.39 9.73 -2.08
CA VAL A 419 72.27 8.75 -1.43
C VAL A 419 73.12 8.04 -2.48
N ASN A 420 74.38 7.77 -2.16
CA ASN A 420 75.26 6.95 -3.00
C ASN A 420 75.11 5.47 -2.66
N PHE A 421 74.89 4.64 -3.68
CA PHE A 421 74.71 3.20 -3.56
C PHE A 421 75.75 2.46 -4.39
N GLY A 422 76.39 1.45 -3.79
CA GLY A 422 77.16 0.45 -4.51
C GLY A 422 76.24 -0.61 -5.17
N PRO A 423 76.79 -1.73 -5.64
CA PRO A 423 76.00 -2.79 -6.26
C PRO A 423 74.92 -3.37 -5.35
N GLY A 424 73.70 -3.52 -5.87
CA GLY A 424 72.55 -3.98 -5.08
C GLY A 424 71.18 -3.68 -5.70
N ASN A 425 70.13 -3.89 -4.90
CA ASN A 425 68.74 -3.58 -5.28
C ASN A 425 68.15 -2.61 -4.25
N TYR A 426 67.81 -1.40 -4.68
CA TYR A 426 67.41 -0.31 -3.79
C TYR A 426 66.00 0.19 -4.05
N SER A 427 65.27 0.51 -2.99
CA SER A 427 63.96 1.16 -3.06
C SER A 427 63.73 1.99 -1.81
N ALA A 428 63.02 3.10 -1.96
CA ALA A 428 62.68 4.00 -0.87
C ALA A 428 61.19 4.01 -0.56
N ILE A 429 60.90 4.21 0.72
CA ILE A 429 59.61 4.65 1.24
C ILE A 429 59.74 6.15 1.51
N LEU A 430 58.97 6.95 0.79
CA LEU A 430 58.93 8.40 0.90
C LEU A 430 57.71 8.82 1.70
N ARG A 431 57.79 9.91 2.48
CA ARG A 431 56.63 10.55 3.11
C ARG A 431 56.60 12.05 2.83
N ASP A 432 55.43 12.63 2.54
CA ASP A 432 55.25 14.08 2.37
C ASP A 432 54.78 14.79 3.67
N VAL A 433 54.46 16.09 3.59
CA VAL A 433 54.01 16.90 4.74
C VAL A 433 52.61 16.55 5.25
N ALA A 434 51.73 16.00 4.41
CA ALA A 434 50.41 15.51 4.84
C ALA A 434 50.51 14.12 5.48
N GLY A 435 51.59 13.39 5.18
CA GLY A 435 51.82 12.03 5.65
C GLY A 435 51.53 10.98 4.58
N ASN A 436 51.27 11.37 3.33
CA ASN A 436 51.13 10.41 2.23
C ASN A 436 52.46 9.70 2.00
N VAL A 437 52.38 8.42 1.65
CA VAL A 437 53.51 7.54 1.44
C VAL A 437 53.56 7.07 0.00
N TYR A 438 54.78 7.04 -0.53
CA TYR A 438 55.09 6.66 -1.91
C TYR A 438 56.18 5.59 -1.90
N PHE A 439 55.95 4.50 -2.63
CA PHE A 439 56.92 3.42 -2.82
C PHE A 439 57.63 3.60 -4.16
N THR A 440 58.95 3.73 -4.18
CA THR A 440 59.69 3.78 -5.45
C THR A 440 59.62 2.42 -6.18
N PRO A 441 59.94 2.37 -7.49
CA PRO A 441 60.42 1.14 -8.09
C PRO A 441 61.66 0.60 -7.34
N THR A 442 61.96 -0.68 -7.56
CA THR A 442 63.28 -1.23 -7.26
C THR A 442 64.25 -0.78 -8.35
N ILE A 443 65.39 -0.22 -7.95
CA ILE A 443 66.49 0.21 -8.81
C ILE A 443 67.61 -0.80 -8.62
N ASN A 444 67.94 -1.55 -9.68
CA ASN A 444 69.13 -2.39 -9.70
C ASN A 444 70.36 -1.53 -9.99
N VAL A 445 71.37 -1.64 -9.14
CA VAL A 445 72.70 -1.06 -9.33
C VAL A 445 73.65 -2.23 -9.63
N PRO A 446 74.28 -2.27 -10.82
CA PRO A 446 75.10 -3.41 -11.24
C PRO A 446 76.45 -3.47 -10.51
N ASN A 447 77.12 -4.62 -10.61
CA ASN A 447 78.42 -4.86 -9.98
C ASN A 447 79.55 -3.97 -10.54
N ASP A 448 79.54 -3.73 -11.85
CA ASP A 448 80.65 -3.12 -12.59
C ASP A 448 80.24 -1.74 -13.12
N LEU A 449 80.28 -0.72 -12.25
CA LEU A 449 79.94 0.67 -12.60
C LEU A 449 81.14 1.47 -13.15
N GLN A 450 82.36 1.08 -12.80
CA GLN A 450 83.56 1.75 -13.30
C GLN A 450 83.70 1.53 -14.82
N SER A 451 84.09 2.58 -15.55
CA SER A 451 84.58 2.42 -16.93
C SER A 451 85.84 1.55 -16.92
N ALA A 452 85.98 0.64 -17.87
CA ALA A 452 87.23 -0.11 -18.05
C ALA A 452 88.44 0.84 -18.15
N PRO A 453 89.60 0.49 -17.57
CA PRO A 453 90.76 1.38 -17.55
C PRO A 453 91.23 1.70 -18.97
N VAL A 454 91.16 2.97 -19.32
CA VAL A 454 91.70 3.49 -20.58
C VAL A 454 93.21 3.52 -20.47
N ASN A 455 93.90 3.05 -21.51
CA ASN A 455 95.35 3.07 -21.62
C ASN A 455 95.74 3.74 -22.94
N ILE A 456 96.89 4.42 -22.97
CA ILE A 456 97.50 4.92 -24.20
C ILE A 456 98.70 4.03 -24.54
N THR A 457 98.75 3.49 -25.76
CA THR A 457 99.92 2.80 -26.31
C THR A 457 100.64 3.66 -27.33
N VAL A 458 101.97 3.52 -27.40
CA VAL A 458 102.84 4.30 -28.30
C VAL A 458 103.22 3.46 -29.51
N ASP A 459 103.04 4.06 -30.68
CA ASP A 459 103.38 3.55 -32.00
C ASP A 459 104.62 4.33 -32.50
N GLY A 460 105.79 3.96 -31.97
CA GLY A 460 107.05 4.68 -32.15
C GLY A 460 108.09 4.46 -31.05
N LYS A 461 109.15 5.28 -31.00
CA LYS A 461 110.22 5.22 -30.00
C LYS A 461 110.63 6.62 -29.51
N LEU A 462 110.96 6.74 -28.22
CA LEU A 462 111.40 7.97 -27.56
C LEU A 462 112.89 7.88 -27.15
N PRO A 463 113.62 9.01 -27.02
CA PRO A 463 113.20 10.38 -27.38
C PRO A 463 113.16 10.59 -28.90
N LEU A 464 112.42 11.61 -29.32
CA LEU A 464 112.17 11.99 -30.70
C LEU A 464 113.33 12.83 -31.26
N CYS A 465 114.10 12.28 -32.20
CA CYS A 465 115.11 13.06 -32.92
C CYS A 465 114.45 14.15 -33.79
N GLN A 466 115.16 15.27 -33.99
CA GLN A 466 114.68 16.40 -34.81
C GLN A 466 114.30 15.95 -36.23
N GLY A 467 112.98 15.97 -36.54
CA GLY A 467 112.43 15.65 -37.87
C GLY A 467 111.46 14.46 -37.93
N SER A 468 111.18 13.78 -36.81
CA SER A 468 110.34 12.56 -36.77
C SER A 468 108.94 12.77 -36.17
N THR A 469 108.06 11.75 -36.31
CA THR A 469 106.71 11.68 -35.71
C THR A 469 106.46 10.31 -35.05
N ILE A 470 105.44 10.21 -34.17
CA ILE A 470 104.97 8.95 -33.55
C ILE A 470 103.44 8.92 -33.44
N GLY A 471 102.84 7.72 -33.34
CA GLY A 471 101.42 7.53 -33.09
C GLY A 471 101.08 7.23 -31.62
N LEU A 472 99.86 7.58 -31.19
CA LEU A 472 99.30 7.27 -29.87
C LEU A 472 97.89 6.65 -30.04
N ILE A 473 97.61 5.53 -29.36
CA ILE A 473 96.36 4.76 -29.51
C ILE A 473 95.68 4.55 -28.15
N SER A 474 94.39 4.83 -28.07
CA SER A 474 93.53 4.58 -26.90
C SER A 474 93.01 3.13 -26.89
N SER A 475 92.94 2.50 -25.72
CA SER A 475 92.22 1.22 -25.54
C SER A 475 90.69 1.36 -25.57
N GLY A 476 90.15 2.59 -25.47
CA GLY A 476 88.72 2.85 -25.58
C GLY A 476 88.21 2.74 -27.02
N THR A 477 87.21 1.88 -27.25
CA THR A 477 86.60 1.70 -28.59
C THR A 477 85.47 2.68 -28.91
N THR A 478 84.86 3.28 -27.88
CA THR A 478 83.77 4.27 -28.01
C THR A 478 83.92 5.38 -26.97
N GLY A 479 83.52 6.61 -27.32
CA GLY A 479 83.44 7.72 -26.37
C GLY A 479 84.77 8.41 -26.03
N ASN A 480 85.83 8.20 -26.84
CA ASN A 480 87.13 8.87 -26.64
C ASN A 480 86.99 10.41 -26.74
N GLN A 481 87.70 11.11 -25.86
CA GLN A 481 87.89 12.56 -25.86
C GLN A 481 89.37 12.86 -25.51
N TRP A 482 90.17 13.25 -26.51
CA TRP A 482 91.58 13.62 -26.33
C TRP A 482 91.77 15.09 -25.98
N ASN A 483 92.84 15.44 -25.28
CA ASN A 483 93.23 16.84 -25.03
C ASN A 483 93.62 17.62 -26.31
N THR A 484 93.74 16.94 -27.45
CA THR A 484 93.88 17.53 -28.80
C THR A 484 92.54 17.89 -29.45
N GLY A 485 91.40 17.61 -28.79
CA GLY A 485 90.05 17.76 -29.37
C GLY A 485 89.60 16.61 -30.27
N SER A 486 90.45 15.59 -30.46
CA SER A 486 90.12 14.39 -31.23
C SER A 486 89.17 13.45 -30.46
N THR A 487 88.24 12.82 -31.18
CA THR A 487 87.41 11.70 -30.69
C THR A 487 87.80 10.34 -31.28
N ASN A 488 88.84 10.30 -32.12
CA ASN A 488 89.32 9.07 -32.76
C ASN A 488 90.12 8.19 -31.80
N GLN A 489 90.20 6.89 -32.10
CA GLN A 489 90.97 5.95 -31.27
C GLN A 489 92.49 6.12 -31.39
N ARG A 490 93.01 6.58 -32.55
CA ARG A 490 94.43 6.90 -32.79
C ARG A 490 94.61 8.38 -33.11
N ILE A 491 95.73 8.95 -32.66
CA ILE A 491 96.24 10.28 -33.07
C ILE A 491 97.73 10.17 -33.42
N GLU A 492 98.27 11.17 -34.13
CA GLU A 492 99.70 11.29 -34.43
C GLU A 492 100.27 12.60 -33.86
N VAL A 493 101.52 12.56 -33.43
CA VAL A 493 102.19 13.67 -32.73
C VAL A 493 103.63 13.87 -33.23
N SER A 494 104.02 15.14 -33.36
CA SER A 494 105.31 15.58 -33.93
C SER A 494 106.12 16.48 -32.98
N ALA A 495 105.59 16.77 -31.79
CA ALA A 495 106.18 17.66 -30.79
C ALA A 495 106.24 16.98 -29.42
N GLY A 496 107.18 17.43 -28.58
CA GLY A 496 107.24 17.04 -27.17
C GLY A 496 106.11 17.66 -26.35
N GLY A 497 105.60 16.93 -25.35
CA GLY A 497 104.49 17.38 -24.51
C GLY A 497 103.61 16.23 -24.00
N THR A 498 102.64 16.59 -23.15
CA THR A 498 101.71 15.65 -22.52
C THR A 498 100.40 15.52 -23.31
N TYR A 499 100.07 14.29 -23.69
CA TYR A 499 98.82 13.92 -24.36
C TYR A 499 97.94 13.12 -23.40
N SER A 500 96.63 13.30 -23.46
CA SER A 500 95.67 12.58 -22.61
C SER A 500 94.36 12.28 -23.31
N VAL A 501 93.70 11.22 -22.87
CA VAL A 501 92.39 10.75 -23.38
C VAL A 501 91.46 10.42 -22.23
N SER A 502 90.16 10.57 -22.43
CA SER A 502 89.12 10.10 -21.51
C SER A 502 87.97 9.40 -22.25
N THR A 503 87.21 8.56 -21.54
CA THR A 503 85.99 7.88 -22.02
C THR A 503 84.92 7.87 -20.94
N GLU A 504 83.65 7.78 -21.34
CA GLU A 504 82.48 7.76 -20.43
C GLU A 504 81.54 6.59 -20.72
N ASN A 505 80.97 5.98 -19.68
CA ASN A 505 80.04 4.85 -19.80
C ASN A 505 78.56 5.27 -19.64
N ILE A 506 77.62 4.33 -19.86
CA ILE A 506 76.16 4.58 -19.81
C ILE A 506 75.62 5.05 -18.44
N TYR A 507 76.46 5.02 -17.41
CA TYR A 507 76.15 5.47 -16.06
C TYR A 507 76.71 6.88 -15.75
N GLY A 508 77.46 7.49 -16.68
CA GLY A 508 78.17 8.76 -16.48
C GLY A 508 79.51 8.61 -15.74
N CYS A 509 80.04 7.39 -15.61
CA CYS A 509 81.36 7.18 -15.02
C CYS A 509 82.46 7.35 -16.07
N LYS A 510 83.48 8.14 -15.74
CA LYS A 510 84.58 8.49 -16.65
C LYS A 510 85.90 7.81 -16.24
N GLY A 511 86.69 7.42 -17.24
CA GLY A 511 88.08 6.95 -17.09
C GLY A 511 89.02 7.75 -17.98
N SER A 512 90.30 7.85 -17.62
CA SER A 512 91.28 8.66 -18.36
C SER A 512 92.73 8.16 -18.21
N ALA A 513 93.57 8.49 -19.19
CA ALA A 513 95.01 8.22 -19.20
C ALA A 513 95.80 9.38 -19.82
N SER A 514 97.10 9.44 -19.54
CA SER A 514 98.03 10.43 -20.10
C SER A 514 99.43 9.85 -20.35
N ILE A 515 100.19 10.50 -21.24
CA ILE A 515 101.56 10.13 -21.63
C ILE A 515 102.38 11.37 -22.06
N ASN A 516 103.70 11.33 -21.98
CA ASN A 516 104.59 12.46 -22.27
C ASN A 516 105.69 12.12 -23.31
N VAL A 517 106.09 13.10 -24.13
CA VAL A 517 106.97 12.97 -25.31
C VAL A 517 108.15 13.96 -25.23
N THR A 518 109.37 13.55 -25.62
CA THR A 518 110.64 14.31 -25.43
C THR A 518 111.55 14.31 -26.68
N THR A 519 112.51 15.24 -26.80
CA THR A 519 113.29 15.52 -28.05
C THR A 519 114.81 15.80 -27.84
N ILE A 520 115.64 15.67 -28.90
CA ILE A 520 117.12 15.92 -28.89
C ILE A 520 117.70 16.29 -30.29
N THR A 521 118.87 16.97 -30.33
CA THR A 521 119.51 17.56 -31.55
C THR A 521 121.06 17.35 -31.63
N SER A 522 121.60 16.58 -32.59
CA SER A 522 123.06 16.47 -32.91
C SER A 522 123.34 15.71 -34.25
N PRO A 523 124.46 15.95 -34.98
CA PRO A 523 124.84 15.27 -36.24
C PRO A 523 125.98 14.21 -36.13
N PRO A 524 126.25 13.34 -37.15
CA PRO A 524 126.97 12.06 -36.97
C PRO A 524 128.40 11.90 -37.60
N PRO A 525 129.17 10.85 -37.21
CA PRO A 525 130.58 10.58 -37.61
C PRO A 525 130.80 9.69 -38.87
N ALA A 526 132.06 9.28 -39.13
CA ALA A 526 132.55 8.65 -40.38
C ALA A 526 132.63 7.09 -40.40
N ARG A 527 132.78 6.50 -41.60
CA ARG A 527 132.52 5.08 -41.96
C ARG A 527 133.72 4.09 -41.78
N PRO A 528 133.51 2.86 -41.25
CA PRO A 528 134.55 1.82 -41.02
C PRO A 528 134.75 0.79 -42.18
N THR A 529 135.47 -0.33 -41.96
CA THR A 529 135.56 -1.54 -42.84
C THR A 529 135.67 -2.87 -42.03
N ILE A 530 135.52 -4.05 -42.68
CA ILE A 530 135.38 -5.39 -42.04
C ILE A 530 136.21 -6.51 -42.73
N ALA A 531 136.68 -7.52 -41.97
CA ALA A 531 137.28 -8.79 -42.44
C ALA A 531 136.69 -10.04 -41.73
N ALA A 532 136.96 -11.27 -42.21
CA ALA A 532 136.33 -12.53 -41.75
C ALA A 532 137.32 -13.71 -41.51
N SER A 533 136.93 -14.68 -40.66
CA SER A 533 137.83 -15.74 -40.14
C SER A 533 137.63 -17.17 -40.67
N GLY A 534 136.78 -17.40 -41.67
CA GLY A 534 136.42 -18.76 -42.11
C GLY A 534 135.35 -18.79 -43.21
N PRO A 535 134.80 -19.98 -43.55
CA PRO A 535 133.79 -20.12 -44.59
C PRO A 535 132.51 -19.34 -44.29
N LEU A 536 131.96 -18.67 -45.30
CA LEU A 536 130.81 -17.77 -45.16
C LEU A 536 129.45 -18.48 -45.35
N THR A 537 129.41 -19.82 -45.38
CA THR A 537 128.20 -20.62 -45.72
C THR A 537 128.07 -21.89 -44.87
N PHE A 538 126.91 -22.13 -44.23
CA PHE A 538 126.63 -23.29 -43.33
C PHE A 538 125.10 -23.45 -43.02
N CYS A 539 124.57 -24.61 -42.58
CA CYS A 539 123.17 -24.69 -42.05
C CYS A 539 123.04 -23.81 -40.79
N GLN A 540 121.82 -23.32 -40.51
CA GLN A 540 121.51 -22.55 -39.29
C GLN A 540 121.89 -23.31 -38.00
N GLY A 541 122.84 -22.75 -37.26
CA GLY A 541 123.49 -23.39 -36.10
C GLY A 541 125.02 -23.33 -36.15
N GLY A 542 125.62 -23.15 -37.33
CA GLY A 542 127.07 -22.88 -37.49
C GLY A 542 127.49 -21.46 -37.10
N SER A 543 128.80 -21.15 -37.23
CA SER A 543 129.31 -19.80 -36.93
C SER A 543 130.68 -19.47 -37.56
N VAL A 544 130.95 -18.16 -37.78
CA VAL A 544 132.24 -17.59 -38.25
C VAL A 544 132.49 -16.22 -37.60
N ASN A 545 133.75 -15.81 -37.36
CA ASN A 545 134.06 -14.50 -36.75
C ASN A 545 134.36 -13.42 -37.81
N LEU A 546 134.02 -12.17 -37.47
CA LEU A 546 134.20 -10.95 -38.27
C LEU A 546 134.87 -9.85 -37.42
N THR A 547 135.70 -8.99 -38.02
CA THR A 547 136.50 -7.97 -37.31
C THR A 547 136.47 -6.62 -38.02
N SER A 548 136.30 -5.51 -37.29
CA SER A 548 136.23 -4.13 -37.79
C SER A 548 137.57 -3.37 -37.68
N THR A 549 137.74 -2.32 -38.49
CA THR A 549 138.71 -1.23 -38.22
C THR A 549 138.45 -0.51 -36.89
N PRO A 550 139.47 0.13 -36.26
CA PRO A 550 139.31 0.82 -34.97
C PRO A 550 138.30 1.99 -34.95
N GLY A 551 137.69 2.22 -33.79
CA GLY A 551 136.74 3.30 -33.48
C GLY A 551 136.46 3.40 -31.97
N ALA A 552 135.67 4.39 -31.53
CA ALA A 552 135.45 4.69 -30.10
C ALA A 552 134.41 3.76 -29.43
N GLU A 553 133.21 3.67 -29.99
CA GLU A 553 132.25 2.58 -29.73
C GLU A 553 131.83 1.96 -31.06
N TYR A 554 131.75 0.63 -31.11
CA TYR A 554 131.22 -0.12 -32.26
C TYR A 554 129.75 -0.45 -32.02
N ARG A 555 128.96 -0.49 -33.10
CA ARG A 555 127.63 -1.09 -33.12
C ARG A 555 127.51 -1.95 -34.37
N TRP A 556 127.66 -3.25 -34.17
CA TRP A 556 127.34 -4.25 -35.19
C TRP A 556 125.81 -4.41 -35.32
N SER A 557 125.32 -4.89 -36.46
CA SER A 557 123.91 -5.22 -36.65
C SER A 557 123.41 -6.37 -35.76
N THR A 558 124.31 -7.08 -35.07
CA THR A 558 123.99 -8.02 -33.99
C THR A 558 123.67 -7.35 -32.65
N GLY A 559 124.03 -6.06 -32.48
CA GLY A 559 124.03 -5.36 -31.20
C GLY A 559 125.37 -5.42 -30.44
N ASP A 560 126.36 -6.17 -30.94
CA ASP A 560 127.69 -6.25 -30.30
C ASP A 560 128.44 -4.91 -30.36
N ARG A 561 129.27 -4.69 -29.32
CA ARG A 561 130.11 -3.49 -29.15
C ARG A 561 131.60 -3.76 -29.11
N GLY A 562 132.03 -5.00 -29.35
CA GLY A 562 133.44 -5.34 -29.53
C GLY A 562 133.93 -5.02 -30.94
N GLN A 563 135.25 -4.93 -31.13
CA GLN A 563 135.85 -4.82 -32.47
C GLN A 563 135.69 -6.11 -33.30
N VAL A 564 135.34 -7.24 -32.65
CA VAL A 564 135.10 -8.57 -33.25
C VAL A 564 133.69 -9.02 -32.90
N VAL A 565 133.01 -9.69 -33.84
CA VAL A 565 131.68 -10.30 -33.68
C VAL A 565 131.64 -11.72 -34.26
N THR A 566 130.84 -12.61 -33.69
CA THR A 566 130.59 -13.94 -34.27
C THR A 566 129.28 -13.97 -35.05
N ALA A 567 129.37 -14.08 -36.38
CA ALA A 567 128.23 -14.33 -37.26
C ALA A 567 127.71 -15.77 -37.13
N ARG A 568 126.39 -15.94 -37.05
CA ARG A 568 125.69 -17.25 -36.88
C ARG A 568 124.42 -17.41 -37.72
N SER A 569 124.03 -16.36 -38.46
CA SER A 569 122.81 -16.29 -39.25
C SER A 569 123.10 -15.70 -40.64
N SER A 570 122.22 -15.90 -41.59
CA SER A 570 122.35 -15.33 -42.94
C SER A 570 122.09 -13.82 -42.91
N GLY A 571 122.76 -13.09 -43.77
CA GLY A 571 122.56 -11.66 -43.96
C GLY A 571 123.86 -10.88 -44.07
N THR A 572 123.72 -9.58 -44.31
CA THR A 572 124.83 -8.64 -44.33
C THR A 572 125.08 -8.14 -42.92
N TYR A 573 126.22 -8.52 -42.34
CA TYR A 573 126.70 -8.01 -41.06
C TYR A 573 127.21 -6.59 -41.28
N GLU A 574 126.53 -5.64 -40.67
CA GLU A 574 126.82 -4.20 -40.76
C GLU A 574 127.54 -3.75 -39.48
N VAL A 575 128.45 -2.78 -39.58
CA VAL A 575 129.01 -2.08 -38.43
C VAL A 575 129.02 -0.58 -38.66
N ARG A 576 128.59 0.15 -37.64
CA ARG A 576 128.70 1.60 -37.50
C ARG A 576 129.56 1.89 -36.27
N VAL A 577 130.40 2.91 -36.34
CA VAL A 577 131.05 3.49 -35.17
C VAL A 577 130.25 4.67 -34.63
N LEU A 578 130.35 4.90 -33.32
CA LEU A 578 129.77 6.04 -32.61
C LEU A 578 130.83 7.10 -32.28
N ASP A 579 130.35 8.32 -32.09
CA ASP A 579 131.08 9.38 -31.38
C ASP A 579 130.79 9.38 -29.87
N ASP A 580 131.43 10.30 -29.16
CA ASP A 580 131.31 10.54 -27.71
C ASP A 580 129.94 11.10 -27.28
N LYS A 581 129.06 11.43 -28.24
CA LYS A 581 127.76 12.10 -28.02
C LYS A 581 126.57 11.24 -28.44
N GLY A 582 126.81 10.04 -28.95
CA GLY A 582 125.78 9.04 -29.27
C GLY A 582 125.33 8.99 -30.72
N CYS A 583 125.94 9.78 -31.63
CA CYS A 583 125.52 9.84 -33.03
C CYS A 583 126.20 8.75 -33.88
N THR A 584 125.44 8.16 -34.80
CA THR A 584 125.82 6.96 -35.56
C THR A 584 126.39 7.29 -36.94
N SER A 585 127.59 6.79 -37.24
CA SER A 585 128.18 6.89 -38.58
C SER A 585 127.44 6.12 -39.67
N GLU A 586 127.82 6.39 -40.92
CA GLU A 586 127.44 5.57 -42.07
C GLU A 586 128.10 4.18 -42.10
N PRO A 587 127.44 3.16 -42.69
CA PRO A 587 127.69 1.76 -42.38
C PRO A 587 128.69 1.05 -43.29
N ALA A 588 129.55 0.21 -42.71
CA ALA A 588 130.32 -0.79 -43.44
C ALA A 588 129.67 -2.17 -43.33
N ASN A 589 129.79 -3.05 -44.33
CA ASN A 589 129.06 -4.32 -44.34
C ASN A 589 129.80 -5.49 -45.04
N ILE A 590 129.46 -6.73 -44.66
CA ILE A 590 129.98 -7.99 -45.23
C ILE A 590 128.91 -9.10 -45.18
N THR A 591 128.82 -9.97 -46.18
CA THR A 591 127.69 -10.92 -46.32
C THR A 591 128.03 -12.35 -45.89
N ILE A 592 127.17 -12.96 -45.08
CA ILE A 592 127.19 -14.38 -44.70
C ILE A 592 125.94 -15.08 -45.24
N GLN A 593 126.08 -16.28 -45.80
CA GLN A 593 124.98 -17.08 -46.35
C GLN A 593 124.77 -18.34 -45.52
N VAL A 594 124.08 -18.21 -44.39
CA VAL A 594 123.60 -19.39 -43.67
C VAL A 594 122.42 -20.00 -44.43
N ASN A 595 122.51 -21.28 -44.77
CA ASN A 595 121.41 -22.05 -45.32
C ASN A 595 120.35 -22.19 -44.23
N THR A 596 119.22 -21.53 -44.42
CA THR A 596 118.05 -21.67 -43.57
C THR A 596 117.55 -23.12 -43.62
N PRO A 597 117.02 -23.67 -42.52
CA PRO A 597 116.19 -24.86 -42.58
C PRO A 597 115.03 -24.63 -43.55
N PRO A 598 114.39 -25.70 -44.07
CA PRO A 598 113.14 -25.55 -44.77
C PRO A 598 112.14 -24.77 -43.92
N ALA A 599 111.26 -24.01 -44.57
CA ALA A 599 110.20 -23.30 -43.86
C ALA A 599 109.44 -24.28 -42.94
N ALA A 600 109.25 -23.91 -41.67
CA ALA A 600 108.62 -24.78 -40.71
C ALA A 600 107.27 -25.29 -41.26
N PRO A 601 107.03 -26.61 -41.32
CA PRO A 601 105.86 -27.16 -41.97
C PRO A 601 104.59 -26.58 -41.35
N THR A 602 103.71 -26.03 -42.17
CA THR A 602 102.49 -25.39 -41.70
C THR A 602 101.35 -26.41 -41.67
N ILE A 603 100.71 -26.51 -40.51
CA ILE A 603 99.53 -27.36 -40.33
C ILE A 603 98.30 -26.53 -40.66
N ASN A 604 97.65 -26.84 -41.77
CA ASN A 604 96.34 -26.31 -42.13
C ASN A 604 95.27 -27.27 -41.61
N ALA A 605 94.37 -26.79 -40.77
CA ALA A 605 93.19 -27.54 -40.36
C ALA A 605 92.08 -27.38 -41.40
N SER A 606 91.37 -28.46 -41.73
CA SER A 606 90.24 -28.45 -42.69
C SER A 606 88.96 -27.78 -42.15
N GLY A 607 89.02 -27.18 -40.96
CA GLY A 607 87.90 -26.65 -40.21
C GLY A 607 88.37 -26.16 -38.83
N THR A 608 87.44 -25.88 -37.92
CA THR A 608 87.79 -25.48 -36.55
C THR A 608 88.44 -26.64 -35.79
N THR A 609 89.51 -26.37 -35.05
CA THR A 609 90.14 -27.38 -34.18
C THR A 609 89.45 -27.53 -32.82
N SER A 610 88.48 -26.67 -32.51
CA SER A 610 87.49 -26.89 -31.47
C SER A 610 86.20 -27.42 -32.11
N PHE A 611 85.70 -28.56 -31.65
CA PHE A 611 84.45 -29.18 -32.11
C PHE A 611 83.83 -30.08 -31.03
N CYS A 612 82.59 -30.51 -31.24
CA CYS A 612 81.86 -31.34 -30.29
C CYS A 612 82.18 -32.83 -30.47
N GLN A 613 82.04 -33.62 -29.40
CA GLN A 613 82.22 -35.07 -29.38
C GLN A 613 81.42 -35.76 -30.51
N GLY A 614 82.13 -36.51 -31.36
CA GLY A 614 81.60 -37.11 -32.59
C GLY A 614 81.98 -36.34 -33.87
N GLY A 615 82.47 -35.10 -33.75
CA GLY A 615 83.12 -34.37 -34.84
C GLY A 615 84.53 -34.86 -35.15
N ARG A 616 85.14 -34.28 -36.20
CA ARG A 616 86.53 -34.53 -36.60
C ARG A 616 87.12 -33.34 -37.35
N VAL A 617 88.45 -33.25 -37.38
CA VAL A 617 89.18 -32.30 -38.23
C VAL A 617 90.31 -33.03 -38.96
N VAL A 618 90.58 -32.67 -40.21
CA VAL A 618 91.78 -33.13 -40.92
C VAL A 618 92.87 -32.08 -40.73
N LEU A 619 94.06 -32.52 -40.36
CA LEU A 619 95.27 -31.68 -40.26
C LEU A 619 96.17 -32.02 -41.45
N SER A 620 96.47 -31.00 -42.26
CA SER A 620 97.22 -31.12 -43.51
C SER A 620 98.55 -30.38 -43.41
N SER A 621 99.65 -31.08 -43.67
CA SER A 621 100.96 -30.45 -43.91
C SER A 621 100.98 -29.78 -45.28
N ASN A 622 101.66 -28.63 -45.38
CA ASN A 622 101.94 -27.99 -46.66
C ASN A 622 102.92 -28.80 -47.54
N TYR A 623 103.77 -29.64 -46.94
CA TYR A 623 104.70 -30.51 -47.67
C TYR A 623 104.03 -31.82 -48.09
N THR A 624 104.21 -32.23 -49.34
CA THR A 624 103.56 -33.43 -49.92
C THR A 624 104.20 -34.76 -49.53
N SER A 625 105.45 -34.76 -49.07
CA SER A 625 106.22 -35.93 -48.66
C SER A 625 107.27 -35.54 -47.60
N GLY A 626 107.86 -36.51 -46.90
CA GLY A 626 108.89 -36.26 -45.89
C GLY A 626 108.38 -35.75 -44.54
N ASN A 627 107.07 -35.87 -44.27
CA ASN A 627 106.45 -35.50 -43.00
C ASN A 627 106.60 -36.60 -41.93
N VAL A 628 106.74 -36.22 -40.67
CA VAL A 628 106.52 -37.10 -39.51
C VAL A 628 105.72 -36.34 -38.45
N TRP A 629 104.47 -36.74 -38.23
CA TRP A 629 103.57 -36.14 -37.24
C TRP A 629 103.88 -36.64 -35.82
N SER A 630 103.50 -35.87 -34.80
CA SER A 630 103.59 -36.28 -33.38
C SER A 630 102.70 -37.49 -33.03
N SER A 631 101.73 -37.84 -33.90
CA SER A 631 100.99 -39.12 -33.85
C SER A 631 101.78 -40.32 -34.37
N GLY A 632 103.00 -40.13 -34.88
CA GLY A 632 103.82 -41.15 -35.54
C GLY A 632 103.48 -41.40 -37.02
N GLN A 633 102.39 -40.80 -37.53
CA GLN A 633 101.99 -40.92 -38.93
C GLN A 633 102.91 -40.10 -39.86
N GLN A 634 103.08 -40.54 -41.10
CA GLN A 634 104.01 -39.92 -42.07
C GLN A 634 103.32 -39.43 -43.36
N THR A 635 101.99 -39.48 -43.39
CA THR A 635 101.16 -38.95 -44.47
C THR A 635 101.19 -37.43 -44.53
N LYS A 636 100.84 -36.85 -45.68
CA LYS A 636 100.60 -35.40 -45.80
C LYS A 636 99.49 -34.94 -44.85
N ASP A 637 98.42 -35.70 -44.79
CA ASP A 637 97.19 -35.39 -44.07
C ASP A 637 96.93 -36.44 -42.98
N ILE A 638 96.42 -36.03 -41.82
CA ILE A 638 95.96 -36.92 -40.74
C ILE A 638 94.54 -36.53 -40.28
N GLU A 639 93.70 -37.50 -39.95
CA GLU A 639 92.37 -37.24 -39.37
C GLU A 639 92.43 -37.31 -37.84
N VAL A 640 91.88 -36.30 -37.16
CA VAL A 640 91.90 -36.16 -35.71
C VAL A 640 90.48 -36.08 -35.14
N THR A 641 90.21 -36.95 -34.18
CA THR A 641 88.90 -37.13 -33.52
C THR A 641 88.96 -37.01 -31.98
N ALA A 642 90.14 -36.74 -31.42
CA ALA A 642 90.39 -36.67 -29.98
C ALA A 642 91.13 -35.38 -29.60
N SER A 643 90.93 -34.92 -28.35
CA SER A 643 91.62 -33.74 -27.81
C SER A 643 93.11 -34.02 -27.66
N GLY A 644 93.96 -33.10 -28.10
CA GLY A 644 95.42 -33.29 -28.08
C GLY A 644 96.19 -32.13 -28.68
N ILE A 645 97.52 -32.24 -28.61
CA ILE A 645 98.47 -31.28 -29.21
C ILE A 645 99.25 -31.99 -30.31
N TYR A 646 99.15 -31.46 -31.53
CA TYR A 646 99.72 -32.06 -32.73
C TYR A 646 100.81 -31.16 -33.32
N ASN A 647 101.90 -31.75 -33.79
CA ASN A 647 102.91 -31.08 -34.61
C ASN A 647 103.43 -32.03 -35.71
N VAL A 648 104.19 -31.51 -36.65
CA VAL A 648 104.80 -32.28 -37.74
C VAL A 648 106.25 -31.82 -37.98
N ARG A 649 107.16 -32.76 -38.21
CA ARG A 649 108.55 -32.52 -38.63
C ARG A 649 108.68 -32.76 -40.13
N PHE A 650 109.50 -31.94 -40.78
CA PHE A 650 109.90 -32.06 -42.18
C PHE A 650 111.43 -31.92 -42.30
N ARG A 651 112.02 -32.53 -43.33
CA ARG A 651 113.46 -32.47 -43.63
C ARG A 651 113.66 -32.27 -45.13
N ASP A 652 114.56 -31.37 -45.52
CA ASP A 652 114.81 -31.05 -46.91
C ASP A 652 115.98 -31.80 -47.55
N ALA A 653 116.21 -31.54 -48.84
CA ALA A 653 117.32 -32.11 -49.61
C ALA A 653 118.70 -31.54 -49.24
N ASN A 654 118.78 -30.42 -48.50
CA ASN A 654 120.03 -29.87 -47.97
C ASN A 654 120.42 -30.51 -46.62
N GLY A 655 119.53 -31.30 -46.03
CA GLY A 655 119.75 -32.03 -44.78
C GLY A 655 119.46 -31.25 -43.50
N CYS A 656 118.98 -30.00 -43.58
CA CYS A 656 118.54 -29.26 -42.40
C CYS A 656 117.08 -29.67 -42.04
N ASP A 657 116.75 -29.83 -40.74
CA ASP A 657 115.40 -30.21 -40.25
C ASP A 657 114.56 -28.99 -39.83
N ALA A 658 113.22 -29.09 -39.94
CA ALA A 658 112.28 -28.14 -39.32
C ALA A 658 111.06 -28.84 -38.69
N ILE A 659 110.45 -28.21 -37.68
CA ILE A 659 109.26 -28.70 -36.97
C ILE A 659 108.20 -27.59 -36.94
N SER A 660 106.93 -27.97 -37.10
CA SER A 660 105.79 -27.04 -37.05
C SER A 660 105.61 -26.41 -35.67
N ASN A 661 104.83 -25.33 -35.62
CA ASN A 661 104.16 -24.95 -34.38
C ASN A 661 103.22 -26.07 -33.91
N ASN A 662 102.97 -26.15 -32.61
CA ASN A 662 101.93 -26.99 -32.04
C ASN A 662 100.54 -26.46 -32.43
N ILE A 663 99.65 -27.34 -32.90
CA ILE A 663 98.22 -27.07 -33.05
C ILE A 663 97.43 -27.87 -32.01
N THR A 664 96.56 -27.19 -31.25
CA THR A 664 95.70 -27.82 -30.25
C THR A 664 94.35 -28.16 -30.86
N VAL A 665 93.91 -29.41 -30.69
CA VAL A 665 92.56 -29.89 -30.98
C VAL A 665 91.82 -30.10 -29.68
N THR A 666 90.57 -29.61 -29.60
CA THR A 666 89.71 -29.66 -28.42
C THR A 666 88.37 -30.26 -28.78
N VAL A 667 88.04 -31.40 -28.17
CA VAL A 667 86.76 -32.08 -28.32
C VAL A 667 85.91 -31.82 -27.08
N ASN A 668 84.85 -31.03 -27.25
CA ASN A 668 83.93 -30.66 -26.18
C ASN A 668 82.87 -31.77 -25.99
N PRO A 669 82.57 -32.21 -24.74
CA PRO A 669 81.56 -33.23 -24.49
C PRO A 669 80.15 -32.72 -24.84
N LEU A 670 79.25 -33.63 -25.23
CA LEU A 670 77.85 -33.26 -25.46
C LEU A 670 77.11 -33.00 -24.14
N PRO A 671 76.21 -32.00 -24.08
CA PRO A 671 75.34 -31.81 -22.92
C PRO A 671 74.38 -32.99 -22.74
N ALA A 672 74.02 -33.27 -21.48
CA ALA A 672 73.00 -34.26 -21.17
C ALA A 672 71.63 -33.90 -21.78
N ALA A 673 70.79 -34.90 -22.04
CA ALA A 673 69.44 -34.69 -22.54
C ALA A 673 68.62 -33.82 -21.56
N PRO A 674 67.91 -32.78 -22.04
CA PRO A 674 67.20 -31.86 -21.17
C PRO A 674 65.90 -32.49 -20.65
N ILE A 675 65.56 -32.19 -19.40
CA ILE A 675 64.29 -32.62 -18.78
C ILE A 675 63.25 -31.52 -19.01
N ILE A 676 62.10 -31.90 -19.58
CA ILE A 676 60.92 -31.03 -19.68
C ILE A 676 60.06 -31.22 -18.43
N THR A 677 59.82 -30.13 -17.70
CA THR A 677 58.87 -30.09 -16.59
C THR A 677 57.61 -29.31 -17.01
N PRO A 678 56.40 -29.87 -16.86
CA PRO A 678 55.18 -29.10 -17.03
C PRO A 678 54.89 -28.26 -15.77
N GLU A 679 54.71 -26.94 -15.94
CA GLU A 679 54.36 -26.02 -14.86
C GLU A 679 52.83 -25.93 -14.61
N ARG A 680 52.04 -26.60 -15.44
CA ARG A 680 50.58 -26.68 -15.40
C ARG A 680 50.13 -28.09 -15.84
N PRO A 681 48.88 -28.51 -15.59
CA PRO A 681 48.36 -29.78 -16.11
C PRO A 681 48.60 -29.95 -17.62
N ILE A 682 49.02 -31.14 -18.03
CA ILE A 682 49.24 -31.50 -19.46
C ILE A 682 47.96 -31.95 -20.18
N VAL A 683 46.84 -31.98 -19.44
CA VAL A 683 45.49 -32.19 -19.94
C VAL A 683 44.65 -30.97 -19.56
N PHE A 684 44.10 -30.26 -20.55
CA PHE A 684 43.30 -29.05 -20.37
C PHE A 684 42.23 -28.92 -21.46
N CYS A 685 41.39 -27.88 -21.38
CA CYS A 685 40.29 -27.66 -22.31
C CYS A 685 40.68 -26.77 -23.49
N GLU A 686 39.99 -26.90 -24.61
CA GLU A 686 40.22 -26.09 -25.80
C GLU A 686 40.02 -24.59 -25.52
N GLY A 687 41.07 -23.80 -25.68
CA GLY A 687 41.13 -22.38 -25.28
C GLY A 687 41.99 -22.11 -24.03
N ASP A 688 42.22 -23.11 -23.17
CA ASP A 688 43.21 -23.02 -22.09
C ASP A 688 44.65 -23.22 -22.61
N SER A 689 45.63 -23.13 -21.70
CA SER A 689 47.03 -23.39 -22.02
C SER A 689 47.81 -24.04 -20.87
N THR A 690 48.65 -25.01 -21.23
CA THR A 690 49.74 -25.48 -20.37
C THR A 690 51.06 -24.77 -20.69
N ILE A 691 52.04 -24.92 -19.81
CA ILE A 691 53.37 -24.35 -19.96
C ILE A 691 54.41 -25.44 -19.73
N LEU A 692 55.28 -25.65 -20.72
CA LEU A 692 56.42 -26.56 -20.65
C LEU A 692 57.69 -25.75 -20.42
N THR A 693 58.57 -26.24 -19.54
CA THR A 693 59.78 -25.53 -19.09
C THR A 693 60.95 -26.50 -18.99
N SER A 694 62.17 -25.98 -19.09
CA SER A 694 63.41 -26.77 -19.04
C SER A 694 64.35 -26.28 -17.92
N GLY A 695 65.36 -27.10 -17.59
CA GLY A 695 66.60 -26.61 -16.99
C GLY A 695 67.29 -25.55 -17.88
N SER A 696 68.22 -24.78 -17.31
CA SER A 696 68.92 -23.69 -18.01
C SER A 696 70.03 -24.20 -18.94
N SER A 697 70.00 -23.76 -20.20
CA SER A 697 71.08 -23.86 -21.19
C SER A 697 71.23 -22.56 -21.99
N ALA A 698 72.26 -22.47 -22.84
CA ALA A 698 72.57 -21.29 -23.65
C ALA A 698 71.56 -21.08 -24.81
N GLN A 699 71.16 -22.14 -25.51
CA GLN A 699 70.04 -22.13 -26.45
C GLN A 699 69.14 -23.36 -26.28
N TYR A 700 67.91 -23.23 -26.80
CA TYR A 700 66.85 -24.24 -26.78
C TYR A 700 66.34 -24.41 -28.21
N THR A 701 66.06 -25.63 -28.64
CA THR A 701 65.35 -25.93 -29.89
C THR A 701 64.27 -26.97 -29.59
N TRP A 702 63.03 -26.50 -29.50
CA TRP A 702 61.86 -27.38 -29.38
C TRP A 702 61.47 -27.92 -30.75
N ASN A 703 60.86 -29.11 -30.79
CA ASN A 703 60.40 -29.74 -32.03
C ASN A 703 59.31 -28.94 -32.78
N ASN A 704 58.67 -27.96 -32.13
CA ASN A 704 57.76 -27.00 -32.76
C ASN A 704 58.46 -25.72 -33.30
N GLY A 705 59.79 -25.67 -33.29
CA GLY A 705 60.59 -24.53 -33.75
C GLY A 705 60.81 -23.40 -32.73
N ALA A 706 60.21 -23.48 -31.53
CA ALA A 706 60.43 -22.48 -30.49
C ALA A 706 61.85 -22.53 -29.92
N ARG A 707 62.36 -21.39 -29.46
CA ARG A 707 63.72 -21.22 -28.90
C ARG A 707 63.79 -20.69 -27.47
N SER A 708 62.64 -20.54 -26.81
CA SER A 708 62.54 -20.07 -25.42
C SER A 708 62.69 -21.22 -24.43
N ARG A 709 63.29 -20.96 -23.26
CA ARG A 709 63.39 -21.94 -22.14
C ARG A 709 62.03 -22.51 -21.69
N ARG A 710 60.99 -21.69 -21.83
CA ARG A 710 59.62 -21.89 -21.36
C ARG A 710 58.68 -21.59 -22.53
N ILE A 711 57.77 -22.50 -22.85
CA ILE A 711 56.83 -22.37 -23.98
C ILE A 711 55.39 -22.62 -23.54
N THR A 712 54.47 -21.81 -24.06
CA THR A 712 53.03 -21.93 -23.84
C THR A 712 52.43 -22.82 -24.93
N ILE A 713 51.71 -23.87 -24.55
CA ILE A 713 51.06 -24.80 -25.47
C ILE A 713 49.54 -24.61 -25.42
N LEU A 714 48.94 -24.38 -26.60
CA LEU A 714 47.50 -24.12 -26.81
C LEU A 714 46.78 -25.25 -27.56
N LYS A 715 47.52 -26.25 -28.06
CA LYS A 715 47.00 -27.34 -28.90
C LYS A 715 47.55 -28.68 -28.46
N ALA A 716 46.79 -29.75 -28.69
CA ALA A 716 47.27 -31.11 -28.46
C ALA A 716 48.47 -31.43 -29.36
N GLY A 717 49.40 -32.24 -28.86
CA GLY A 717 50.62 -32.59 -29.59
C GLY A 717 51.73 -33.11 -28.69
N ASN A 718 52.76 -33.67 -29.31
CA ASN A 718 53.92 -34.24 -28.64
C ASN A 718 55.08 -33.25 -28.71
N PHE A 719 55.67 -32.89 -27.57
CA PHE A 719 56.74 -31.90 -27.48
C PHE A 719 58.04 -32.53 -26.97
N SER A 720 59.13 -32.23 -27.65
CA SER A 720 60.49 -32.56 -27.21
C SER A 720 61.43 -31.38 -27.45
N LEU A 721 62.58 -31.42 -26.78
CA LEU A 721 63.55 -30.34 -26.72
C LEU A 721 64.96 -30.88 -26.96
N THR A 722 65.78 -30.17 -27.71
CA THR A 722 67.24 -30.22 -27.59
C THR A 722 67.75 -28.90 -27.02
N VAL A 723 68.89 -28.93 -26.32
CA VAL A 723 69.56 -27.73 -25.84
C VAL A 723 70.97 -27.66 -26.37
N THR A 724 71.45 -26.44 -26.64
CA THR A 724 72.83 -26.17 -27.03
C THR A 724 73.51 -25.43 -25.89
N ASP A 725 74.75 -25.79 -25.56
CA ASP A 725 75.54 -25.17 -24.50
C ASP A 725 76.34 -23.94 -25.00
N ALA A 726 77.17 -23.38 -24.11
CA ALA A 726 78.03 -22.24 -24.42
C ALA A 726 79.18 -22.58 -25.40
N ASN A 727 79.48 -23.87 -25.62
CA ASN A 727 80.49 -24.34 -26.57
C ASN A 727 79.91 -24.61 -27.97
N GLY A 728 78.60 -24.43 -28.17
CA GLY A 728 77.90 -24.75 -29.41
C GLY A 728 77.50 -26.22 -29.55
N CYS A 729 77.65 -27.03 -28.49
CA CYS A 729 77.36 -28.45 -28.52
C CYS A 729 75.91 -28.73 -28.15
N THR A 730 75.21 -29.48 -29.00
CA THR A 730 73.77 -29.77 -28.87
C THR A 730 73.56 -31.14 -28.23
N SER A 731 72.65 -31.20 -27.26
CA SER A 731 72.26 -32.40 -26.55
C SER A 731 71.51 -33.41 -27.43
N PRO A 732 71.41 -34.69 -27.01
CA PRO A 732 70.30 -35.55 -27.40
C PRO A 732 68.94 -34.89 -27.08
N SER A 733 67.86 -35.33 -27.74
CA SER A 733 66.52 -34.83 -27.43
C SER A 733 66.02 -35.36 -26.08
N SER A 734 65.18 -34.57 -25.42
CA SER A 734 64.43 -34.96 -24.22
C SER A 734 63.53 -36.16 -24.46
N GLU A 735 63.03 -36.75 -23.37
CA GLU A 735 61.79 -37.52 -23.44
C GLU A 735 60.63 -36.65 -23.97
N VAL A 736 59.61 -37.30 -24.53
CA VAL A 736 58.47 -36.64 -25.18
C VAL A 736 57.37 -36.37 -24.16
N VAL A 737 56.95 -35.11 -24.04
CA VAL A 737 55.77 -34.72 -23.25
C VAL A 737 54.56 -34.61 -24.18
N SER A 738 53.60 -35.52 -24.00
CA SER A 738 52.36 -35.58 -24.77
C SER A 738 51.28 -34.71 -24.14
N ILE A 739 50.81 -33.69 -24.87
CA ILE A 739 49.76 -32.77 -24.44
C ILE A 739 48.41 -33.18 -25.01
N LYS A 740 47.40 -33.29 -24.15
CA LYS A 740 46.00 -33.53 -24.54
C LYS A 740 45.17 -32.27 -24.33
N VAL A 741 44.43 -31.88 -25.36
CA VAL A 741 43.40 -30.84 -25.28
C VAL A 741 42.03 -31.50 -25.47
N ASN A 742 41.13 -31.30 -24.52
CA ASN A 742 39.75 -31.75 -24.60
C ASN A 742 38.93 -30.67 -25.32
N SER A 743 38.21 -31.05 -26.38
CA SER A 743 37.32 -30.14 -27.13
C SER A 743 36.23 -29.55 -26.24
N LEU A 744 35.84 -28.30 -26.48
CA LEU A 744 34.73 -27.70 -25.72
C LEU A 744 33.39 -28.39 -26.04
N PRO A 745 32.47 -28.52 -25.06
CA PRO A 745 31.10 -28.95 -25.34
C PRO A 745 30.38 -27.92 -26.21
N ALA A 746 29.51 -28.41 -27.11
CA ALA A 746 28.67 -27.54 -27.94
C ALA A 746 27.83 -26.59 -27.08
N ALA A 747 27.66 -25.35 -27.56
CA ALA A 747 26.87 -24.34 -26.87
C ALA A 747 25.42 -24.83 -26.69
N PRO A 748 24.88 -24.88 -25.46
CA PRO A 748 23.47 -25.17 -25.24
C PRO A 748 22.60 -24.09 -25.89
N THR A 749 21.39 -24.44 -26.31
CA THR A 749 20.34 -23.44 -26.55
C THR A 749 19.43 -23.32 -25.34
N ILE A 750 18.86 -22.14 -25.14
CA ILE A 750 17.82 -21.91 -24.14
C ILE A 750 16.52 -21.47 -24.81
N THR A 751 15.41 -21.98 -24.29
CA THR A 751 14.04 -21.58 -24.66
C THR A 751 13.31 -21.03 -23.43
N ALA A 752 12.38 -20.10 -23.66
CA ALA A 752 11.41 -19.68 -22.65
C ALA A 752 10.10 -20.47 -22.85
N ASP A 753 9.37 -20.72 -21.76
CA ASP A 753 8.03 -21.31 -21.77
C ASP A 753 6.93 -20.33 -22.25
N ARG A 754 7.16 -19.03 -22.10
CA ARG A 754 6.30 -17.93 -22.57
C ARG A 754 7.11 -16.78 -23.16
N THR A 755 6.42 -15.80 -23.74
CA THR A 755 7.01 -14.53 -24.21
C THR A 755 7.82 -13.86 -23.08
N PRO A 756 9.08 -13.41 -23.32
CA PRO A 756 9.99 -12.87 -22.29
C PRO A 756 9.66 -11.43 -21.83
N VAL A 757 8.39 -11.04 -21.95
CA VAL A 757 7.82 -9.81 -21.40
C VAL A 757 6.80 -10.26 -20.35
N ILE A 758 7.06 -9.90 -19.10
CA ILE A 758 6.27 -10.34 -17.95
C ILE A 758 5.99 -9.14 -17.03
N CYS A 759 4.94 -9.22 -16.22
CA CYS A 759 4.66 -8.23 -15.19
C CYS A 759 5.35 -8.58 -13.87
N GLU A 760 5.50 -7.60 -12.99
CA GLU A 760 6.02 -7.78 -11.64
C GLU A 760 5.22 -8.84 -10.87
N ASN A 761 5.91 -9.79 -10.23
CA ASN A 761 5.39 -11.01 -9.61
C ASN A 761 4.94 -12.14 -10.57
N GLU A 762 4.95 -11.94 -11.88
CA GLU A 762 4.94 -13.07 -12.82
C GLU A 762 6.31 -13.76 -12.90
N VAL A 763 6.35 -14.93 -13.54
CA VAL A 763 7.58 -15.67 -13.81
C VAL A 763 7.64 -16.18 -15.25
N VAL A 764 8.85 -16.44 -15.74
CA VAL A 764 9.15 -17.13 -16.99
C VAL A 764 10.19 -18.21 -16.74
N THR A 765 9.98 -19.42 -17.25
CA THR A 765 10.89 -20.54 -17.09
C THR A 765 11.80 -20.66 -18.30
N LEU A 766 13.10 -20.50 -18.09
CA LEU A 766 14.12 -20.74 -19.11
C LEU A 766 14.63 -22.17 -18.99
N THR A 767 14.64 -22.92 -20.08
CA THR A 767 15.08 -24.34 -20.11
C THR A 767 16.25 -24.52 -21.06
N SER A 768 17.27 -25.26 -20.63
CA SER A 768 18.44 -25.61 -21.44
C SER A 768 18.20 -26.87 -22.28
N SER A 769 18.69 -26.85 -23.52
CA SER A 769 18.67 -28.01 -24.43
C SER A 769 19.40 -29.22 -23.85
N ASN A 770 20.53 -28.96 -23.21
CA ASN A 770 21.45 -29.98 -22.71
C ASN A 770 20.88 -30.69 -21.47
N GLN A 771 21.49 -31.81 -21.08
CA GLN A 771 20.95 -32.72 -20.05
C GLN A 771 21.72 -32.71 -18.71
N SER A 772 22.87 -32.05 -18.62
CA SER A 772 23.63 -31.92 -17.36
C SER A 772 24.60 -30.72 -17.37
N GLY A 773 25.18 -30.42 -16.19
CA GLY A 773 26.35 -29.54 -16.07
C GLY A 773 26.08 -28.03 -16.07
N TYR A 774 24.85 -27.59 -15.84
CA TYR A 774 24.41 -26.20 -16.04
C TYR A 774 25.11 -25.18 -15.13
N ILE A 775 25.49 -24.05 -15.72
CA ILE A 775 25.87 -22.81 -15.04
C ILE A 775 25.08 -21.69 -15.72
N TRP A 776 24.03 -21.19 -15.08
CA TRP A 776 23.25 -20.05 -15.56
C TRP A 776 23.87 -18.73 -15.13
N SER A 777 23.65 -17.66 -15.90
CA SER A 777 24.15 -16.31 -15.60
C SER A 777 23.53 -15.66 -14.35
N ASN A 778 22.58 -16.34 -13.68
CA ASN A 778 22.05 -15.98 -12.35
C ASN A 778 22.63 -16.85 -11.21
N GLY A 779 23.63 -17.70 -11.49
CA GLY A 779 24.26 -18.60 -10.53
C GLY A 779 23.53 -19.93 -10.27
N GLN A 780 22.36 -20.17 -10.88
CA GLN A 780 21.64 -21.44 -10.73
C GLN A 780 22.24 -22.55 -11.60
N ASN A 781 22.00 -23.81 -11.21
CA ASN A 781 22.65 -25.01 -11.76
C ASN A 781 21.67 -26.13 -12.16
N THR A 782 20.38 -25.81 -12.28
CA THR A 782 19.30 -26.71 -12.72
C THR A 782 19.10 -26.67 -14.24
N ARG A 783 18.42 -27.68 -14.81
CA ARG A 783 18.11 -27.72 -16.26
C ARG A 783 17.19 -26.58 -16.71
N SER A 784 16.26 -26.24 -15.84
CA SER A 784 15.33 -25.13 -16.02
C SER A 784 15.46 -24.18 -14.83
N VAL A 785 15.31 -22.88 -15.08
CA VAL A 785 15.37 -21.81 -14.08
C VAL A 785 14.16 -20.91 -14.20
N THR A 786 13.54 -20.59 -13.07
CA THR A 786 12.38 -19.70 -12.99
C THR A 786 12.86 -18.28 -12.72
N ILE A 787 12.55 -17.37 -13.64
CA ILE A 787 13.03 -15.98 -13.64
C ILE A 787 11.86 -15.03 -13.38
N ASN A 788 12.05 -14.11 -12.44
CA ASN A 788 11.09 -13.07 -12.03
C ASN A 788 11.70 -11.66 -12.02
N LEU A 789 12.90 -11.49 -12.58
CA LEU A 789 13.67 -10.25 -12.58
C LEU A 789 14.08 -9.85 -14.02
N PRO A 790 14.20 -8.55 -14.32
CA PRO A 790 14.66 -8.09 -15.63
C PRO A 790 16.16 -8.34 -15.78
N GLY A 791 16.58 -8.80 -16.95
CA GLY A 791 17.98 -9.15 -17.18
C GLY A 791 18.25 -9.92 -18.47
N ARG A 792 19.53 -10.17 -18.76
CA ARG A 792 19.98 -10.94 -19.92
C ARG A 792 20.48 -12.30 -19.45
N TYR A 793 19.74 -13.35 -19.77
CA TYR A 793 19.97 -14.70 -19.28
C TYR A 793 20.63 -15.57 -20.35
N SER A 794 21.63 -16.34 -19.93
CA SER A 794 22.29 -17.38 -20.73
C SER A 794 22.75 -18.53 -19.84
N VAL A 795 23.02 -19.69 -20.41
CA VAL A 795 23.55 -20.86 -19.71
C VAL A 795 24.82 -21.36 -20.40
N ARG A 796 25.71 -21.97 -19.61
CA ARG A 796 26.81 -22.82 -20.07
C ARG A 796 26.64 -24.21 -19.51
N THR A 797 27.23 -25.22 -20.15
CA THR A 797 27.27 -26.59 -19.60
C THR A 797 28.70 -27.08 -19.47
N VAL A 798 28.96 -27.76 -18.35
CA VAL A 798 30.23 -28.40 -18.00
C VAL A 798 30.13 -29.91 -18.27
N ASP A 799 31.10 -30.49 -18.97
CA ASP A 799 31.11 -31.92 -19.26
C ASP A 799 31.83 -32.77 -18.20
N ALA A 800 31.97 -34.07 -18.49
CA ALA A 800 32.73 -35.00 -17.65
C ALA A 800 34.21 -34.61 -17.49
N ASN A 801 34.83 -34.01 -18.53
CA ASN A 801 36.21 -33.53 -18.52
C ASN A 801 36.39 -32.17 -17.81
N LYS A 802 35.31 -31.58 -17.27
CA LYS A 802 35.24 -30.24 -16.64
C LYS A 802 35.40 -29.06 -17.60
N CYS A 803 35.29 -29.30 -18.91
CA CYS A 803 35.33 -28.25 -19.92
C CYS A 803 33.97 -27.55 -20.02
N GLN A 804 33.99 -26.21 -20.06
CA GLN A 804 32.78 -25.39 -20.14
C GLN A 804 32.44 -25.05 -21.60
N SER A 805 31.18 -25.17 -21.98
CA SER A 805 30.71 -24.70 -23.28
C SER A 805 30.84 -23.17 -23.43
N PRO A 806 30.79 -22.66 -24.67
CA PRO A 806 30.37 -21.28 -24.91
C PRO A 806 28.99 -21.00 -24.30
N SER A 807 28.66 -19.72 -24.06
CA SER A 807 27.31 -19.32 -23.62
C SER A 807 26.26 -19.66 -24.68
N SER A 808 25.04 -19.95 -24.23
CA SER A 808 23.86 -20.09 -25.08
C SER A 808 23.50 -18.80 -25.84
N ASN A 809 22.48 -18.90 -26.70
CA ASN A 809 21.68 -17.73 -27.07
C ASN A 809 21.23 -16.97 -25.81
N ILE A 810 21.12 -15.65 -25.91
CA ILE A 810 20.70 -14.79 -24.80
C ILE A 810 19.19 -14.58 -24.90
N ILE A 811 18.48 -14.81 -23.79
CA ILE A 811 17.09 -14.38 -23.63
C ILE A 811 17.08 -13.16 -22.70
N SER A 812 16.61 -12.02 -23.22
CA SER A 812 16.42 -10.80 -22.43
C SER A 812 15.02 -10.80 -21.82
N ILE A 813 14.92 -10.91 -20.49
CA ILE A 813 13.66 -10.76 -19.77
C ILE A 813 13.44 -9.28 -19.46
N SER A 814 12.25 -8.80 -19.79
CA SER A 814 11.74 -7.50 -19.34
C SER A 814 10.62 -7.73 -18.33
N VAL A 815 10.72 -7.05 -17.18
CA VAL A 815 9.71 -7.07 -16.13
C VAL A 815 9.09 -5.67 -16.07
N ASN A 816 7.83 -5.57 -16.43
CA ASN A 816 7.06 -4.33 -16.32
C ASN A 816 6.54 -4.19 -14.89
N THR A 817 6.80 -3.05 -14.25
CA THR A 817 6.26 -2.72 -12.92
C THR A 817 4.74 -2.79 -12.94
N LEU A 818 4.11 -3.30 -11.88
CA LEU A 818 2.66 -3.25 -11.78
C LEU A 818 2.18 -1.79 -11.75
N PRO A 819 1.12 -1.42 -12.49
CA PRO A 819 0.55 -0.09 -12.38
C PRO A 819 0.01 0.14 -10.97
N ALA A 820 0.15 1.36 -10.46
CA ALA A 820 -0.29 1.72 -9.10
C ALA A 820 -1.72 1.24 -8.82
N LYS A 821 -1.98 0.77 -7.59
CA LYS A 821 -3.31 0.25 -7.21
C LYS A 821 -4.40 1.27 -7.54
N PRO A 822 -5.48 0.86 -8.23
CA PRO A 822 -6.67 1.69 -8.37
C PRO A 822 -7.20 2.09 -6.99
N VAL A 823 -7.40 3.38 -6.80
CA VAL A 823 -8.06 3.94 -5.62
C VAL A 823 -9.56 4.01 -5.90
N ILE A 824 -10.39 3.63 -4.94
CA ILE A 824 -11.83 3.84 -4.99
C ILE A 824 -12.17 5.03 -4.07
N THR A 825 -12.85 6.02 -4.64
CA THR A 825 -13.33 7.21 -3.94
C THR A 825 -14.85 7.25 -3.99
N ALA A 826 -15.51 7.36 -2.84
CA ALA A 826 -16.95 7.56 -2.77
C ALA A 826 -17.30 9.05 -2.89
N LEU A 827 -18.26 9.37 -3.76
CA LEU A 827 -18.79 10.72 -3.97
C LEU A 827 -20.07 10.95 -3.13
N GLY A 828 -20.06 10.47 -1.89
CA GLY A 828 -21.20 10.46 -0.97
C GLY A 828 -20.99 9.49 0.21
N PRO A 829 -21.94 9.39 1.16
CA PRO A 829 -21.85 8.47 2.29
C PRO A 829 -21.86 7.01 1.80
N THR A 830 -20.94 6.19 2.34
CA THR A 830 -20.80 4.76 2.00
C THR A 830 -21.69 3.85 2.84
N THR A 831 -22.28 4.37 3.92
CA THR A 831 -23.33 3.73 4.71
C THR A 831 -24.64 4.46 4.47
N PHE A 832 -25.67 3.75 4.01
CA PHE A 832 -27.00 4.32 3.75
C PHE A 832 -28.11 3.28 3.92
N CYS A 833 -29.35 3.73 4.09
CA CYS A 833 -30.51 2.86 4.22
C CYS A 833 -30.90 2.24 2.86
N GLN A 834 -31.50 1.05 2.90
CA GLN A 834 -32.04 0.35 1.72
C GLN A 834 -32.94 1.27 0.88
N GLY A 835 -32.60 1.42 -0.41
CA GLY A 835 -33.20 2.39 -1.33
C GLY A 835 -32.29 3.60 -1.63
N GLY A 836 -31.27 3.84 -0.80
CA GLY A 836 -30.20 4.80 -1.09
C GLY A 836 -29.22 4.32 -2.18
N ARG A 837 -28.25 5.18 -2.49
CA ARG A 837 -27.16 4.90 -3.46
C ARG A 837 -25.93 5.74 -3.16
N VAL A 838 -24.75 5.24 -3.54
CA VAL A 838 -23.50 6.02 -3.58
C VAL A 838 -22.82 5.86 -4.94
N SER A 839 -22.24 6.94 -5.46
CA SER A 839 -21.37 6.86 -6.63
C SER A 839 -19.95 6.55 -6.20
N LEU A 840 -19.38 5.45 -6.69
CA LEU A 840 -17.97 5.11 -6.51
C LEU A 840 -17.22 5.47 -7.79
N THR A 841 -16.11 6.19 -7.68
CA THR A 841 -15.24 6.54 -8.81
C THR A 841 -13.81 6.06 -8.59
N THR A 842 -13.04 5.89 -9.65
CA THR A 842 -11.62 5.52 -9.57
C THR A 842 -10.72 6.48 -10.33
N ASN A 843 -9.43 6.50 -9.98
CA ASN A 843 -8.42 7.39 -10.55
C ASN A 843 -8.01 7.03 -11.99
N TYR A 844 -8.48 5.89 -12.52
CA TYR A 844 -8.25 5.43 -13.89
C TYR A 844 -9.51 5.59 -14.75
N SER A 845 -9.37 6.13 -15.97
CA SER A 845 -10.49 6.42 -16.87
C SER A 845 -10.76 5.33 -17.93
N THR A 846 -9.76 4.50 -18.24
CA THR A 846 -9.81 3.41 -19.22
C THR A 846 -9.07 2.18 -18.69
N GLY A 847 -9.17 1.03 -19.37
CA GLY A 847 -8.48 -0.21 -18.95
C GLY A 847 -9.03 -0.86 -17.67
N ILE A 848 -10.20 -0.42 -17.20
CA ILE A 848 -10.77 -0.79 -15.90
C ILE A 848 -11.90 -1.83 -15.99
N ALA A 849 -12.00 -2.67 -14.95
CA ALA A 849 -13.11 -3.58 -14.72
C ALA A 849 -13.40 -3.70 -13.21
N TRP A 850 -14.62 -3.34 -12.81
CA TRP A 850 -15.13 -3.40 -11.44
C TRP A 850 -15.71 -4.79 -11.10
N SER A 851 -15.81 -5.10 -9.80
CA SER A 851 -16.37 -6.37 -9.30
C SER A 851 -17.87 -6.57 -9.59
N ASN A 852 -18.58 -5.52 -10.02
CA ASN A 852 -19.95 -5.59 -10.53
C ASN A 852 -20.02 -5.73 -12.07
N PHE A 853 -18.91 -6.10 -12.71
CA PHE A 853 -18.74 -6.26 -14.17
C PHE A 853 -18.88 -4.97 -15.01
N GLN A 854 -18.90 -3.79 -14.39
CA GLN A 854 -18.88 -2.51 -15.10
C GLN A 854 -17.45 -2.05 -15.43
N ASN A 855 -17.31 -1.24 -16.46
CA ASN A 855 -16.02 -0.77 -17.03
C ASN A 855 -15.94 0.76 -17.17
N THR A 856 -16.83 1.50 -16.50
CA THR A 856 -16.87 2.97 -16.48
C THR A 856 -16.07 3.52 -15.28
N GLN A 857 -15.47 4.71 -15.43
CA GLN A 857 -14.66 5.34 -14.37
C GLN A 857 -15.44 5.56 -13.07
N THR A 858 -16.74 5.79 -13.19
CA THR A 858 -17.68 5.91 -12.07
C THR A 858 -18.78 4.87 -12.22
N ILE A 859 -19.15 4.22 -11.12
CA ILE A 859 -20.27 3.28 -11.00
C ILE A 859 -21.23 3.75 -9.90
N THR A 860 -22.48 3.28 -9.94
CA THR A 860 -23.44 3.49 -8.84
C THR A 860 -23.59 2.21 -8.03
N ALA A 861 -23.25 2.26 -6.74
CA ALA A 861 -23.51 1.19 -5.80
C ALA A 861 -24.87 1.39 -5.11
N THR A 862 -25.76 0.41 -5.26
CA THR A 862 -27.12 0.37 -4.67
C THR A 862 -27.33 -0.83 -3.75
N ALA A 863 -26.35 -1.74 -3.66
CA ALA A 863 -26.37 -2.94 -2.84
C ALA A 863 -25.18 -2.93 -1.87
N GLY A 864 -25.34 -3.56 -0.71
CA GLY A 864 -24.26 -3.70 0.27
C GLY A 864 -23.26 -4.76 -0.16
N GLY A 865 -21.96 -4.53 0.10
CA GLY A 865 -20.89 -5.46 -0.23
C GLY A 865 -19.54 -4.77 -0.45
N ASN A 866 -18.53 -5.59 -0.75
CA ASN A 866 -17.18 -5.12 -1.04
C ASN A 866 -17.01 -4.91 -2.55
N TYR A 867 -16.87 -3.65 -2.95
CA TYR A 867 -16.52 -3.27 -4.32
C TYR A 867 -15.00 -3.28 -4.49
N ASN A 868 -14.51 -3.82 -5.61
CA ASN A 868 -13.13 -3.62 -6.03
C ASN A 868 -13.09 -3.26 -7.51
N VAL A 869 -12.01 -2.63 -7.96
CA VAL A 869 -11.76 -2.33 -9.36
C VAL A 869 -10.35 -2.74 -9.74
N SER A 870 -10.24 -3.41 -10.87
CA SER A 870 -8.97 -3.75 -11.49
C SER A 870 -8.69 -2.85 -12.67
N TYR A 871 -7.41 -2.54 -12.87
CA TYR A 871 -6.90 -1.75 -13.98
C TYR A 871 -5.83 -2.56 -14.71
N VAL A 872 -5.86 -2.52 -16.04
CA VAL A 872 -4.84 -3.09 -16.92
C VAL A 872 -4.20 -1.93 -17.69
N ASP A 873 -2.88 -1.81 -17.61
CA ASP A 873 -2.13 -0.78 -18.32
C ASP A 873 -1.87 -1.14 -19.79
N ASN A 874 -1.24 -0.21 -20.52
CA ASN A 874 -0.87 -0.40 -21.93
C ASN A 874 0.16 -1.53 -22.15
N ASN A 875 0.79 -2.05 -21.09
CA ASN A 875 1.73 -3.17 -21.14
C ASN A 875 1.04 -4.52 -20.84
N GLY A 876 -0.27 -4.53 -20.56
CA GLY A 876 -1.04 -5.71 -20.18
C GLY A 876 -0.96 -6.06 -18.69
N CYS A 877 -0.33 -5.23 -17.87
CA CYS A 877 -0.12 -5.52 -16.45
C CYS A 877 -1.33 -5.09 -15.61
N ARG A 878 -1.85 -6.03 -14.81
CA ARG A 878 -3.10 -5.88 -14.06
C ARG A 878 -2.86 -5.67 -12.57
N SER A 879 -3.28 -4.54 -12.03
CA SER A 879 -3.42 -4.31 -10.59
C SER A 879 -4.89 -4.27 -10.18
N VAL A 880 -5.16 -4.42 -8.87
CA VAL A 880 -6.50 -4.43 -8.29
C VAL A 880 -6.50 -3.53 -7.06
N SER A 881 -7.59 -2.79 -6.85
CA SER A 881 -7.83 -2.03 -5.63
C SER A 881 -7.92 -2.98 -4.42
N ASP A 882 -7.69 -2.42 -3.24
CA ASP A 882 -8.18 -3.07 -2.02
C ASP A 882 -9.72 -3.05 -2.00
N ALA A 883 -10.32 -3.88 -1.15
CA ALA A 883 -11.77 -4.02 -1.04
C ALA A 883 -12.39 -2.78 -0.39
N PHE A 884 -13.26 -2.08 -1.11
CA PHE A 884 -13.96 -0.88 -0.66
C PHE A 884 -15.38 -1.25 -0.18
N PRO A 885 -15.68 -1.17 1.13
CA PRO A 885 -16.98 -1.56 1.65
C PRO A 885 -18.07 -0.51 1.39
N VAL A 886 -19.24 -0.97 0.95
CA VAL A 886 -20.50 -0.21 0.94
C VAL A 886 -21.49 -0.93 1.85
N THR A 887 -22.07 -0.20 2.81
CA THR A 887 -22.98 -0.74 3.81
C THR A 887 -24.39 -0.28 3.53
N VAL A 888 -25.28 -1.21 3.20
CA VAL A 888 -26.72 -0.93 3.05
C VAL A 888 -27.44 -1.44 4.29
N ASN A 889 -27.86 -0.51 5.14
CA ASN A 889 -28.65 -0.81 6.34
C ASN A 889 -30.09 -1.17 5.92
N PRO A 890 -30.66 -2.30 6.38
CA PRO A 890 -32.06 -2.61 6.13
C PRO A 890 -32.96 -1.56 6.81
N LEU A 891 -34.11 -1.25 6.21
CA LEU A 891 -35.10 -0.39 6.85
C LEU A 891 -35.71 -1.13 8.06
N PRO A 892 -35.95 -0.44 9.20
CA PRO A 892 -36.77 -0.99 10.27
C PRO A 892 -38.18 -1.33 9.76
N ALA A 893 -38.77 -2.39 10.31
CA ALA A 893 -40.14 -2.76 9.97
C ALA A 893 -41.13 -1.63 10.35
N PRO A 894 -42.21 -1.39 9.57
CA PRO A 894 -43.24 -0.43 9.91
C PRO A 894 -43.85 -0.74 11.30
N PRO A 895 -44.09 0.27 12.15
CA PRO A 895 -44.59 0.02 13.49
C PRO A 895 -46.06 -0.43 13.48
N THR A 896 -46.41 -1.35 14.39
CA THR A 896 -47.80 -1.81 14.55
C THR A 896 -48.53 -0.85 15.48
N VAL A 897 -49.52 -0.13 14.94
CA VAL A 897 -50.44 0.73 15.72
C VAL A 897 -51.70 -0.06 16.08
N VAL A 898 -52.16 0.08 17.32
CA VAL A 898 -53.48 -0.36 17.79
C VAL A 898 -54.23 0.80 18.43
N ASN A 899 -55.55 0.74 18.44
CA ASN A 899 -56.41 1.70 19.14
C ASN A 899 -56.88 1.11 20.48
N GLU A 900 -56.55 1.75 21.60
CA GLU A 900 -56.99 1.34 22.95
C GLU A 900 -58.43 1.76 23.26
N ARG A 901 -58.97 2.68 22.46
CA ARG A 901 -60.36 3.15 22.48
C ARG A 901 -60.98 3.01 21.09
N PRO A 902 -62.31 3.05 20.93
CA PRO A 902 -62.94 3.14 19.61
C PRO A 902 -62.35 4.29 18.78
N THR A 903 -62.17 4.10 17.47
CA THR A 903 -61.74 5.17 16.54
C THR A 903 -62.90 6.03 16.05
N THR A 904 -64.13 5.73 16.50
CA THR A 904 -65.35 6.52 16.28
C THR A 904 -65.90 6.94 17.63
N PHE A 905 -66.02 8.25 17.87
CA PHE A 905 -66.47 8.83 19.15
C PHE A 905 -67.26 10.12 18.93
N CYS A 906 -67.92 10.64 19.98
CA CYS A 906 -68.67 11.90 19.91
C CYS A 906 -67.74 13.11 20.03
N GLU A 907 -68.18 14.25 19.52
CA GLU A 907 -67.51 15.54 19.62
C GLU A 907 -67.17 15.89 21.08
N PHE A 908 -65.95 16.39 21.30
CA PHE A 908 -65.28 16.60 22.59
C PHE A 908 -64.80 15.35 23.37
N ASP A 909 -64.93 14.13 22.82
CA ASP A 909 -64.20 12.94 23.31
C ASP A 909 -62.90 12.70 22.52
N ASN A 910 -62.21 11.58 22.74
CA ASN A 910 -60.91 11.24 22.17
C ASN A 910 -60.66 9.73 22.08
N THR A 911 -59.90 9.32 21.08
CA THR A 911 -59.30 7.98 21.02
C THR A 911 -57.83 7.99 21.44
N VAL A 912 -57.31 6.83 21.80
CA VAL A 912 -55.90 6.61 22.15
C VAL A 912 -55.32 5.61 21.15
N LEU A 913 -54.23 5.99 20.49
CA LEU A 913 -53.47 5.13 19.58
C LEU A 913 -52.12 4.81 20.21
N THR A 914 -51.72 3.53 20.18
CA THR A 914 -50.50 3.03 20.83
C THR A 914 -49.73 2.09 19.89
N ILE A 915 -48.40 2.19 19.92
CA ILE A 915 -47.48 1.36 19.11
C ILE A 915 -47.04 0.14 19.93
N THR A 916 -47.44 -1.05 19.47
CA THR A 916 -47.18 -2.33 20.14
C THR A 916 -45.93 -3.04 19.65
N SER A 917 -45.40 -2.66 18.48
CA SER A 917 -44.14 -3.20 17.95
C SER A 917 -42.92 -2.73 18.73
N GLY A 918 -41.81 -3.47 18.62
CA GLY A 918 -40.48 -3.02 19.08
C GLY A 918 -40.02 -1.75 18.37
N GLY A 919 -39.05 -1.06 18.95
CA GLY A 919 -38.50 0.20 18.42
C GLY A 919 -38.07 1.18 19.50
N ASN A 920 -37.18 2.10 19.10
CA ASN A 920 -36.47 3.03 19.99
C ASN A 920 -37.08 4.44 19.98
N ILE A 921 -37.17 5.10 18.82
CA ILE A 921 -37.77 6.45 18.68
C ILE A 921 -38.96 6.37 17.74
N PHE A 922 -40.13 6.87 18.18
CA PHE A 922 -41.37 6.83 17.40
C PHE A 922 -41.89 8.24 17.15
N GLU A 923 -42.35 8.48 15.93
CA GLU A 923 -42.89 9.76 15.46
C GLU A 923 -44.17 9.51 14.66
N TRP A 924 -45.22 10.28 14.97
CA TRP A 924 -46.56 10.12 14.40
C TRP A 924 -46.81 11.14 13.30
N SER A 925 -47.77 10.87 12.40
CA SER A 925 -48.07 11.73 11.25
C SER A 925 -48.62 13.12 11.60
N ASN A 926 -49.00 13.35 12.85
CA ASN A 926 -49.34 14.67 13.41
C ASN A 926 -48.12 15.44 13.96
N GLY A 927 -46.92 14.86 13.94
CA GLY A 927 -45.69 15.43 14.50
C GLY A 927 -45.44 15.14 15.99
N GLU A 928 -46.32 14.38 16.66
CA GLU A 928 -46.10 13.97 18.05
C GLU A 928 -45.11 12.81 18.16
N ARG A 929 -44.46 12.67 19.32
CA ARG A 929 -43.39 11.67 19.56
C ARG A 929 -43.67 10.85 20.81
N GLY A 930 -43.41 9.55 20.73
CA GLY A 930 -43.63 8.59 21.83
C GLY A 930 -44.48 7.38 21.41
N ARG A 931 -44.63 6.40 22.31
CA ARG A 931 -45.34 5.14 22.00
C ARG A 931 -46.85 5.26 21.94
N SER A 932 -47.45 6.33 22.46
CA SER A 932 -48.91 6.51 22.52
C SER A 932 -49.29 7.98 22.40
N ILE A 933 -50.42 8.26 21.75
CA ILE A 933 -50.96 9.61 21.51
C ILE A 933 -52.48 9.64 21.71
N LYS A 934 -53.02 10.85 21.94
CA LYS A 934 -54.47 11.10 22.02
C LYS A 934 -54.94 11.85 20.79
N VAL A 935 -55.91 11.29 20.07
CA VAL A 935 -56.44 11.91 18.85
C VAL A 935 -57.87 12.40 19.09
N TYR A 936 -58.06 13.70 18.90
CA TYR A 936 -59.31 14.44 19.18
C TYR A 936 -60.07 14.83 17.89
N SER A 937 -59.41 14.79 16.74
CA SER A 937 -59.92 15.22 15.44
C SER A 937 -60.11 14.05 14.48
N ALA A 938 -61.03 14.19 13.53
CA ALA A 938 -61.20 13.23 12.43
C ALA A 938 -60.05 13.35 11.42
N GLY A 939 -59.61 12.23 10.86
CA GLY A 939 -58.46 12.16 9.95
C GLY A 939 -57.87 10.76 9.87
N GLU A 940 -56.68 10.63 9.29
CA GLU A 940 -55.91 9.38 9.28
C GLU A 940 -54.56 9.60 9.95
N ILE A 941 -54.21 8.71 10.89
CA ILE A 941 -53.00 8.82 11.70
C ILE A 941 -52.14 7.56 11.55
N SER A 942 -50.86 7.73 11.25
CA SER A 942 -49.87 6.65 11.13
C SER A 942 -48.61 6.98 11.92
N ALA A 943 -47.75 5.99 12.14
CA ALA A 943 -46.49 6.15 12.86
C ALA A 943 -45.29 5.65 12.04
N THR A 944 -44.11 6.19 12.31
CA THR A 944 -42.81 5.65 11.91
C THR A 944 -41.97 5.32 13.14
N VAL A 945 -40.97 4.44 12.96
CA VAL A 945 -39.91 4.23 13.94
C VAL A 945 -38.56 4.60 13.33
N PHE A 946 -37.79 5.44 14.04
CA PHE A 946 -36.39 5.73 13.76
C PHE A 946 -35.50 4.84 14.63
N GLU A 947 -34.47 4.24 14.02
CA GLU A 947 -33.54 3.34 14.68
C GLU A 947 -32.13 3.96 14.78
N PRO A 948 -31.74 4.52 15.94
CA PRO A 948 -30.48 5.25 16.10
C PRO A 948 -29.22 4.42 15.78
N SER A 949 -29.27 3.10 15.93
CA SER A 949 -28.13 2.22 15.60
C SER A 949 -27.87 2.06 14.10
N THR A 950 -28.85 2.37 13.24
CA THR A 950 -28.73 2.28 11.77
C THR A 950 -28.89 3.63 11.06
N GLY A 951 -29.43 4.64 11.75
CA GLY A 951 -29.77 5.94 11.16
C GLY A 951 -30.98 5.90 10.23
N CYS A 952 -31.76 4.81 10.25
CA CYS A 952 -32.85 4.58 9.31
C CYS A 952 -34.24 4.74 9.96
N THR A 953 -35.17 5.32 9.20
CA THR A 953 -36.60 5.40 9.55
C THR A 953 -37.37 4.32 8.80
N SER A 954 -38.33 3.67 9.46
CA SER A 954 -39.25 2.74 8.82
C SER A 954 -40.14 3.42 7.77
N PRO A 955 -40.75 2.67 6.84
CA PRO A 955 -42.00 3.11 6.22
C PRO A 955 -43.07 3.36 7.30
N ALA A 956 -44.07 4.18 6.98
CA ALA A 956 -45.19 4.43 7.89
C ALA A 956 -46.03 3.17 8.13
N SER A 957 -46.65 3.09 9.31
CA SER A 957 -47.70 2.11 9.62
C SER A 957 -48.87 2.25 8.65
N THR A 958 -49.69 1.20 8.54
CA THR A 958 -51.05 1.33 8.01
C THR A 958 -51.76 2.49 8.72
N PRO A 959 -52.40 3.45 8.02
CA PRO A 959 -53.09 4.55 8.66
C PRO A 959 -54.33 4.08 9.44
N VAL A 960 -54.51 4.63 10.64
CA VAL A 960 -55.71 4.41 11.46
C VAL A 960 -56.67 5.57 11.23
N ARG A 961 -57.87 5.25 10.72
CA ARG A 961 -58.89 6.23 10.36
C ARG A 961 -59.77 6.58 11.56
N ILE A 962 -59.83 7.87 11.89
CA ILE A 962 -60.54 8.45 13.03
C ILE A 962 -61.80 9.19 12.56
N VAL A 963 -62.91 9.00 13.27
CA VAL A 963 -64.22 9.58 12.98
C VAL A 963 -64.78 10.25 14.24
N VAL A 964 -65.27 11.48 14.10
CA VAL A 964 -65.88 12.25 15.19
C VAL A 964 -67.32 12.60 14.80
N ASN A 965 -68.28 12.19 15.63
CA ASN A 965 -69.71 12.40 15.41
C ASN A 965 -70.20 13.66 16.15
N PRO A 966 -70.94 14.59 15.50
CA PRO A 966 -71.35 15.84 16.12
C PRO A 966 -72.42 15.66 17.22
N ASN A 967 -72.41 16.56 18.21
CA ASN A 967 -73.39 16.56 19.30
C ASN A 967 -74.67 17.35 18.93
N PRO A 968 -75.86 16.93 19.38
CA PRO A 968 -77.12 17.65 19.13
C PRO A 968 -77.28 18.91 19.98
N GLY A 969 -78.01 19.90 19.45
CA GLY A 969 -78.34 21.15 20.15
C GLY A 969 -79.28 20.99 21.35
N ARG A 970 -79.40 22.05 22.16
CA ARG A 970 -80.23 22.10 23.38
C ARG A 970 -81.73 21.97 23.04
N PRO A 971 -82.50 21.08 23.70
CA PRO A 971 -83.94 20.91 23.48
C PRO A 971 -84.78 21.94 24.26
N THR A 972 -86.04 22.13 23.83
CA THR A 972 -87.04 23.05 24.43
C THR A 972 -88.30 22.30 24.84
N ILE A 973 -88.87 22.61 26.01
CA ILE A 973 -90.07 21.95 26.55
C ILE A 973 -91.33 22.75 26.17
N THR A 974 -92.41 22.05 25.78
CA THR A 974 -93.74 22.63 25.56
C THR A 974 -94.68 22.28 26.72
N VAL A 975 -95.52 23.24 27.14
CA VAL A 975 -96.45 23.09 28.29
C VAL A 975 -97.90 23.06 27.81
N GLY A 976 -98.68 22.09 28.28
CA GLY A 976 -100.06 21.82 27.82
C GLY A 976 -101.19 22.40 28.68
N GLY A 977 -100.92 23.31 29.61
CA GLY A 977 -101.93 23.87 30.52
C GLY A 977 -101.34 24.85 31.56
N PRO A 978 -102.16 25.38 32.49
CA PRO A 978 -101.67 26.23 33.57
C PRO A 978 -100.79 25.44 34.54
N THR A 979 -99.72 26.06 35.04
CA THR A 979 -98.75 25.41 35.94
C THR A 979 -99.06 25.62 37.43
N THR A 980 -100.17 26.25 37.77
CA THR A 980 -100.70 26.31 39.15
C THR A 980 -102.05 25.63 39.18
N ILE A 981 -102.19 24.60 40.03
CA ILE A 981 -103.30 23.62 40.01
C ILE A 981 -103.77 23.29 41.44
N CYS A 982 -104.95 22.67 41.56
CA CYS A 982 -105.40 22.08 42.84
C CYS A 982 -104.81 20.68 43.05
N ALA A 983 -104.78 20.18 44.29
CA ALA A 983 -104.19 18.88 44.66
C ALA A 983 -104.86 17.64 44.02
N ASP A 984 -105.98 17.82 43.33
CA ASP A 984 -106.73 16.82 42.56
C ASP A 984 -106.48 16.90 41.03
N GLN A 985 -105.50 17.69 40.57
CA GLN A 985 -105.26 18.00 39.15
C GLN A 985 -103.80 17.73 38.70
N SER A 986 -103.50 17.94 37.40
CA SER A 986 -102.14 17.82 36.83
C SER A 986 -101.99 18.59 35.51
N VAL A 987 -100.75 18.83 35.07
CA VAL A 987 -100.40 19.52 33.80
C VAL A 987 -99.41 18.71 32.95
N THR A 988 -99.53 18.74 31.63
CA THR A 988 -98.67 17.95 30.70
C THR A 988 -97.48 18.75 30.18
N LEU A 989 -96.31 18.13 30.09
CA LEU A 989 -95.07 18.65 29.50
C LEU A 989 -94.59 17.75 28.35
N THR A 990 -94.10 18.33 27.25
CA THR A 990 -93.77 17.61 26.01
C THR A 990 -92.42 18.03 25.40
N ALA A 991 -91.69 17.07 24.84
CA ALA A 991 -90.39 17.18 24.19
C ALA A 991 -90.49 17.32 22.64
N PRO A 992 -89.47 17.89 21.98
CA PRO A 992 -89.31 17.82 20.52
C PRO A 992 -88.92 16.39 20.10
N ASP A 993 -88.84 16.10 18.80
CA ASP A 993 -88.43 14.77 18.32
C ASP A 993 -86.92 14.53 18.45
N ALA A 994 -86.56 13.38 19.04
CA ALA A 994 -85.19 12.90 19.19
C ALA A 994 -85.13 11.36 19.24
N ALA A 995 -83.92 10.78 19.16
CA ALA A 995 -83.73 9.33 19.17
C ALA A 995 -83.89 8.72 20.59
N ALA A 996 -83.65 9.49 21.64
CA ALA A 996 -83.98 9.14 23.02
C ALA A 996 -84.16 10.40 23.89
N TYR A 997 -84.90 10.26 25.00
CA TYR A 997 -85.24 11.32 25.96
C TYR A 997 -84.77 10.95 27.37
N GLN A 998 -84.43 11.95 28.17
CA GLN A 998 -84.18 11.81 29.60
C GLN A 998 -84.62 13.07 30.35
N TRP A 999 -85.72 12.98 31.10
CA TRP A 999 -86.26 14.07 31.91
C TRP A 999 -85.66 14.06 33.33
N SER A 1000 -85.72 15.19 34.04
CA SER A 1000 -85.23 15.32 35.43
C SER A 1000 -85.97 14.45 36.45
N ASN A 1001 -87.19 13.99 36.15
CA ASN A 1001 -87.92 12.99 36.94
C ASN A 1001 -87.59 11.53 36.55
N ASN A 1002 -86.51 11.31 35.79
CA ASN A 1002 -86.08 10.03 35.23
C ASN A 1002 -87.01 9.38 34.19
N ALA A 1003 -88.04 10.09 33.70
CA ALA A 1003 -88.82 9.61 32.56
C ALA A 1003 -87.99 9.63 31.26
N ASN A 1004 -88.29 8.69 30.36
CA ASN A 1004 -87.64 8.52 29.06
C ASN A 1004 -88.63 8.63 27.87
N THR A 1005 -89.85 9.10 28.15
CA THR A 1005 -90.94 9.30 27.19
C THR A 1005 -90.87 10.68 26.51
N LYS A 1006 -91.56 10.86 25.37
CA LYS A 1006 -91.66 12.17 24.70
C LYS A 1006 -92.50 13.19 25.49
N SER A 1007 -93.32 12.75 26.44
CA SER A 1007 -94.11 13.63 27.32
C SER A 1007 -94.29 13.04 28.72
N ILE A 1008 -94.56 13.90 29.69
CA ILE A 1008 -94.82 13.57 31.10
C ILE A 1008 -96.01 14.37 31.63
N ALA A 1009 -96.70 13.85 32.65
CA ALA A 1009 -97.69 14.58 33.43
C ALA A 1009 -97.11 14.96 34.80
N ALA A 1010 -97.27 16.22 35.19
CA ALA A 1010 -96.82 16.79 36.45
C ALA A 1010 -98.02 17.09 37.35
N SER A 1011 -98.15 16.32 38.43
CA SER A 1011 -99.13 16.49 39.52
C SER A 1011 -98.50 16.93 40.84
N LEU A 1012 -97.17 17.16 40.84
CA LEU A 1012 -96.38 17.55 42.00
C LEU A 1012 -95.71 18.90 41.73
N ALA A 1013 -95.50 19.70 42.78
CA ALA A 1013 -94.77 20.94 42.67
C ALA A 1013 -93.27 20.68 42.46
N GLY A 1014 -92.63 21.40 41.53
CA GLY A 1014 -91.22 21.17 41.20
C GLY A 1014 -90.79 21.74 39.85
N ASN A 1015 -89.50 21.55 39.52
CA ASN A 1015 -88.86 22.02 38.29
C ASN A 1015 -88.47 20.85 37.37
N TYR A 1016 -88.88 20.91 36.10
CA TYR A 1016 -88.68 19.86 35.11
C TYR A 1016 -87.73 20.30 33.98
N THR A 1017 -86.72 19.49 33.67
CA THR A 1017 -85.77 19.69 32.54
C THR A 1017 -85.62 18.40 31.71
N LEU A 1018 -85.02 18.52 30.52
CA LEU A 1018 -84.91 17.46 29.51
C LEU A 1018 -83.51 17.43 28.85
N VAL A 1019 -82.95 16.23 28.66
CA VAL A 1019 -81.82 15.94 27.77
C VAL A 1019 -82.30 15.03 26.62
N ILE A 1020 -81.75 15.21 25.42
CA ILE A 1020 -82.02 14.34 24.26
C ILE A 1020 -80.73 13.69 23.71
N ARG A 1021 -80.89 12.65 22.88
CA ARG A 1021 -79.79 12.04 22.11
C ARG A 1021 -80.10 11.97 20.62
N ASN A 1022 -79.06 12.08 19.79
CA ASN A 1022 -79.16 11.90 18.34
C ASN A 1022 -79.02 10.42 17.93
N GLN A 1023 -79.15 10.14 16.62
CA GLN A 1023 -79.02 8.80 16.04
C GLN A 1023 -77.65 8.12 16.25
N PHE A 1024 -76.62 8.88 16.64
CA PHE A 1024 -75.28 8.37 16.95
C PHE A 1024 -75.08 8.14 18.46
N GLY A 1025 -76.12 8.32 19.28
CA GLY A 1025 -76.09 8.19 20.73
C GLY A 1025 -75.54 9.41 21.49
N CYS A 1026 -75.01 10.40 20.76
CA CYS A 1026 -74.40 11.61 21.35
C CYS A 1026 -75.45 12.49 22.04
N PRO A 1027 -75.19 12.98 23.27
CA PRO A 1027 -76.17 13.72 24.09
C PRO A 1027 -76.19 15.22 23.81
N SER A 1028 -77.33 15.86 24.05
CA SER A 1028 -77.47 17.32 24.10
C SER A 1028 -77.08 17.90 25.47
N PRO A 1029 -76.83 19.22 25.55
CA PRO A 1029 -77.06 19.97 26.78
C PRO A 1029 -78.51 19.82 27.28
N ALA A 1030 -78.76 20.02 28.57
CA ALA A 1030 -80.11 20.01 29.13
C ALA A 1030 -80.91 21.28 28.77
N SER A 1031 -82.23 21.15 28.68
CA SER A 1031 -83.18 22.25 28.49
C SER A 1031 -83.18 23.24 29.65
N GLU A 1032 -83.78 24.41 29.41
CA GLU A 1032 -84.28 25.26 30.50
C GLU A 1032 -85.40 24.56 31.29
N ALA A 1033 -85.68 25.05 32.50
CA ALA A 1033 -86.58 24.41 33.45
C ALA A 1033 -88.02 24.96 33.41
N VAL A 1034 -89.01 24.08 33.61
CA VAL A 1034 -90.44 24.43 33.76
C VAL A 1034 -90.90 24.16 35.19
N THR A 1035 -91.50 25.15 35.85
CA THR A 1035 -91.98 25.09 37.24
C THR A 1035 -93.48 24.79 37.33
N VAL A 1036 -93.90 23.98 38.32
CA VAL A 1036 -95.31 23.64 38.64
C VAL A 1036 -95.60 23.87 40.15
N ASN A 1037 -96.82 24.31 40.49
CA ASN A 1037 -97.30 24.65 41.85
C ASN A 1037 -98.66 23.98 42.16
N VAL A 1038 -98.96 23.65 43.43
CA VAL A 1038 -100.16 22.88 43.83
C VAL A 1038 -100.82 23.42 45.13
N ASN A 1039 -102.16 23.55 45.15
CA ASN A 1039 -102.97 24.09 46.27
C ASN A 1039 -103.86 23.04 46.98
N ALA A 1040 -104.24 23.27 48.24
CA ALA A 1040 -105.01 22.34 49.10
C ALA A 1040 -106.54 22.58 49.15
N LEU A 1041 -107.28 21.71 49.87
CA LEU A 1041 -108.77 21.65 49.93
C LEU A 1041 -109.36 21.87 51.35
N PRO A 1042 -110.62 22.37 51.49
CA PRO A 1042 -111.28 22.66 52.76
C PRO A 1042 -112.04 21.45 53.40
N PRO A 1043 -112.40 21.53 54.71
CA PRO A 1043 -112.98 20.41 55.48
C PRO A 1043 -114.51 20.21 55.34
N THR A 1044 -114.99 19.00 55.65
CA THR A 1044 -116.37 18.51 55.47
C THR A 1044 -117.35 18.87 56.62
N PRO A 1045 -118.64 19.19 56.34
CA PRO A 1045 -119.66 19.51 57.36
C PRO A 1045 -120.45 18.29 57.90
N SER A 1046 -121.53 18.52 58.67
CA SER A 1046 -122.43 17.49 59.25
C SER A 1046 -123.93 17.89 59.21
N ILE A 1047 -124.85 16.92 59.30
CA ILE A 1047 -126.32 17.09 59.14
C ILE A 1047 -127.08 16.72 60.42
N ILE A 1048 -128.15 17.45 60.72
CA ILE A 1048 -129.08 17.23 61.85
C ILE A 1048 -130.53 17.11 61.32
N SER A 1049 -131.33 16.17 61.84
CA SER A 1049 -132.74 15.94 61.45
C SER A 1049 -133.75 16.32 62.53
N GLU A 1050 -134.93 16.78 62.12
CA GLU A 1050 -135.89 17.49 63.00
C GLU A 1050 -137.27 16.82 63.11
N GLY A 1051 -137.40 15.53 62.77
CA GLY A 1051 -138.68 14.80 62.85
C GLY A 1051 -138.62 13.35 62.32
N ARG A 1052 -139.80 12.72 62.15
CA ARG A 1052 -139.90 11.33 61.66
C ARG A 1052 -139.49 11.20 60.20
N LEU A 1053 -138.73 10.15 59.87
CA LEU A 1053 -138.17 9.93 58.52
C LEU A 1053 -139.07 9.04 57.62
N THR A 1054 -140.23 8.59 58.10
CA THR A 1054 -141.22 7.85 57.30
C THR A 1054 -142.65 8.29 57.57
N PHE A 1055 -143.43 8.55 56.52
CA PHE A 1055 -144.78 9.15 56.59
C PHE A 1055 -145.63 8.94 55.31
N CYS A 1056 -146.95 9.23 55.35
CA CYS A 1056 -147.79 9.31 54.13
C CYS A 1056 -147.48 10.59 53.34
N ASP A 1057 -147.70 10.56 52.03
CA ASP A 1057 -147.54 11.69 51.11
C ASP A 1057 -148.43 12.88 51.50
N GLY A 1058 -147.81 14.04 51.76
CA GLY A 1058 -148.43 15.22 52.37
C GLY A 1058 -147.79 15.67 53.70
N ASP A 1059 -147.11 14.78 54.42
CA ASP A 1059 -146.27 15.11 55.59
C ASP A 1059 -144.86 15.61 55.16
N GLN A 1060 -144.05 16.08 56.13
CA GLN A 1060 -142.70 16.62 55.88
C GLN A 1060 -141.74 16.50 57.08
N VAL A 1061 -140.43 16.60 56.83
CA VAL A 1061 -139.36 16.63 57.87
C VAL A 1061 -138.23 17.61 57.54
N GLY A 1062 -137.68 18.31 58.54
CA GLY A 1062 -136.57 19.26 58.38
C GLY A 1062 -135.17 18.65 58.53
N LEU A 1063 -134.19 19.16 57.77
CA LEU A 1063 -132.76 18.79 57.85
C LEU A 1063 -131.88 20.06 57.82
N ARG A 1064 -130.85 20.18 58.68
CA ARG A 1064 -129.95 21.36 58.73
C ARG A 1064 -128.46 21.04 58.89
N VAL A 1065 -127.62 22.02 58.56
CA VAL A 1065 -126.13 22.00 58.57
C VAL A 1065 -125.59 23.30 59.15
N GLU A 1066 -124.63 23.23 60.07
CA GLU A 1066 -124.06 24.40 60.76
C GLU A 1066 -122.55 24.54 60.42
N THR A 1067 -122.15 25.68 59.83
CA THR A 1067 -120.78 25.92 59.31
C THR A 1067 -120.57 27.42 58.98
N PRO A 1068 -119.33 27.97 59.04
CA PRO A 1068 -119.04 29.33 58.57
C PRO A 1068 -119.02 29.45 57.03
N PHE A 1069 -118.75 28.36 56.30
CA PHE A 1069 -118.60 28.35 54.84
C PHE A 1069 -119.96 28.29 54.10
N ASP A 1070 -119.92 28.50 52.78
CA ASP A 1070 -121.09 28.33 51.90
C ASP A 1070 -121.40 26.84 51.73
N VAL A 1071 -122.64 26.45 52.04
CA VAL A 1071 -123.13 25.07 51.94
C VAL A 1071 -123.59 24.77 50.51
N VAL A 1072 -123.40 23.53 50.06
CA VAL A 1072 -124.03 22.97 48.86
C VAL A 1072 -124.56 21.58 49.17
N TRP A 1073 -125.86 21.37 49.08
CA TRP A 1073 -126.50 20.06 49.22
C TRP A 1073 -126.38 19.24 47.92
N ASN A 1074 -126.46 17.92 48.03
CA ASN A 1074 -126.48 17.01 46.88
C ASN A 1074 -127.77 17.12 46.05
N THR A 1075 -128.81 17.75 46.60
CA THR A 1075 -130.05 18.13 45.91
C THR A 1075 -129.97 19.48 45.19
N GLY A 1076 -128.89 20.25 45.41
CA GLY A 1076 -128.56 21.48 44.67
C GLY A 1076 -128.79 22.80 45.43
N GLU A 1077 -129.53 22.78 46.54
CA GLU A 1077 -129.73 23.96 47.38
C GLU A 1077 -128.44 24.38 48.11
N SER A 1078 -128.29 25.68 48.38
CA SER A 1078 -127.16 26.25 49.15
C SER A 1078 -127.54 26.76 50.55
N THR A 1079 -128.78 26.53 50.98
CA THR A 1079 -129.28 26.98 52.29
C THR A 1079 -128.77 26.09 53.42
N LYS A 1080 -128.51 26.68 54.60
CA LYS A 1080 -128.06 25.94 55.80
C LYS A 1080 -129.14 25.04 56.42
N ARG A 1081 -130.38 25.09 55.89
CA ARG A 1081 -131.50 24.19 56.22
C ARG A 1081 -132.33 23.91 54.97
N ILE A 1082 -132.84 22.68 54.85
CA ILE A 1082 -133.79 22.24 53.83
C ILE A 1082 -134.97 21.49 54.49
N VAL A 1083 -136.01 21.19 53.72
CA VAL A 1083 -137.15 20.38 54.16
C VAL A 1083 -137.38 19.25 53.16
N ALA A 1084 -137.36 18.01 53.66
CA ALA A 1084 -137.60 16.82 52.88
C ALA A 1084 -139.10 16.46 52.91
N THR A 1085 -139.73 16.53 51.73
CA THR A 1085 -141.13 16.15 51.47
C THR A 1085 -141.24 14.90 50.58
N LYS A 1086 -140.10 14.29 50.21
CA LYS A 1086 -140.00 13.18 49.26
C LYS A 1086 -139.02 12.12 49.77
N SER A 1087 -139.19 10.88 49.32
CA SER A 1087 -138.22 9.81 49.55
C SER A 1087 -136.87 10.16 48.93
N GLY A 1088 -135.78 10.06 49.68
CA GLY A 1088 -134.46 10.50 49.19
C GLY A 1088 -133.32 10.31 50.18
N ASN A 1089 -132.09 10.49 49.68
CA ASN A 1089 -130.84 10.45 50.43
C ASN A 1089 -130.18 11.84 50.35
N TYR A 1090 -130.12 12.57 51.46
CA TYR A 1090 -129.68 13.97 51.54
C TYR A 1090 -128.29 14.11 52.15
N ALA A 1091 -127.38 14.83 51.51
CA ALA A 1091 -125.98 15.04 51.90
C ALA A 1091 -125.51 16.47 51.57
N ALA A 1092 -124.46 16.98 52.22
CA ALA A 1092 -123.99 18.37 52.04
C ALA A 1092 -122.45 18.50 52.00
N ARG A 1093 -121.94 19.56 51.36
CA ARG A 1093 -120.52 19.95 51.36
C ARG A 1093 -120.36 21.46 51.53
N VAL A 1094 -119.12 21.96 51.58
CA VAL A 1094 -118.84 23.40 51.60
C VAL A 1094 -117.87 23.85 50.50
N ARG A 1095 -117.89 25.16 50.19
CA ARG A 1095 -116.92 25.87 49.34
C ARG A 1095 -116.16 26.92 50.16
N ASP A 1096 -114.88 27.11 49.87
CA ASP A 1096 -114.07 28.19 50.44
C ASP A 1096 -113.93 29.42 49.53
N GLN A 1097 -113.22 30.45 50.03
CA GLN A 1097 -113.05 31.75 49.38
C GLN A 1097 -112.15 31.74 48.14
N ILE A 1098 -111.36 30.68 47.91
CA ILE A 1098 -110.52 30.53 46.71
C ILE A 1098 -111.14 29.56 45.68
N GLY A 1099 -112.34 29.06 45.96
CA GLY A 1099 -113.15 28.26 45.05
C GLY A 1099 -113.01 26.75 45.23
N CYS A 1100 -112.10 26.29 46.09
CA CYS A 1100 -111.94 24.87 46.42
C CYS A 1100 -113.19 24.33 47.14
N LEU A 1101 -113.44 23.03 46.99
CA LEU A 1101 -114.64 22.35 47.47
C LEU A 1101 -114.27 21.20 48.41
N SER A 1102 -115.00 21.08 49.52
CA SER A 1102 -114.86 19.93 50.41
C SER A 1102 -115.51 18.66 49.79
N PRO A 1103 -115.18 17.47 50.32
CA PRO A 1103 -116.03 16.29 50.17
C PRO A 1103 -117.45 16.52 50.71
N PHE A 1104 -118.39 15.68 50.29
CA PHE A 1104 -119.76 15.62 50.84
C PHE A 1104 -119.83 14.81 52.14
N THR A 1105 -120.85 15.08 52.96
CA THR A 1105 -121.24 14.25 54.11
C THR A 1105 -121.72 12.86 53.68
N GLY A 1106 -121.82 11.94 54.64
CA GLY A 1106 -122.68 10.77 54.49
C GLY A 1106 -124.16 11.17 54.31
N PRO A 1107 -124.99 10.34 53.64
CA PRO A 1107 -126.39 10.66 53.36
C PRO A 1107 -127.35 10.31 54.51
N THR A 1108 -128.35 11.17 54.73
CA THR A 1108 -129.51 10.92 55.61
C THR A 1108 -130.73 10.53 54.77
N ARG A 1109 -131.45 9.46 55.14
CA ARG A 1109 -132.56 8.89 54.34
C ARG A 1109 -133.95 9.28 54.84
N VAL A 1110 -134.86 9.58 53.90
CA VAL A 1110 -136.30 9.82 54.09
C VAL A 1110 -137.11 8.88 53.18
N ASP A 1111 -138.33 8.49 53.58
CA ASP A 1111 -139.20 7.54 52.85
C ASP A 1111 -140.70 7.89 52.98
N VAL A 1112 -141.41 8.09 51.87
CA VAL A 1112 -142.78 8.62 51.82
C VAL A 1112 -143.72 7.64 51.09
N LYS A 1113 -144.95 7.44 51.61
CA LYS A 1113 -145.94 6.49 51.08
C LYS A 1113 -147.14 7.18 50.44
N ALA A 1114 -147.43 6.87 49.17
CA ALA A 1114 -148.47 7.54 48.39
C ALA A 1114 -149.90 7.38 48.99
N LEU A 1115 -150.71 8.42 48.84
CA LEU A 1115 -152.16 8.38 49.07
C LEU A 1115 -152.87 7.66 47.91
N PRO A 1116 -154.04 7.04 48.13
CA PRO A 1116 -154.93 6.59 47.06
C PRO A 1116 -155.43 7.77 46.21
N ALA A 1117 -155.76 7.50 44.94
CA ALA A 1117 -156.27 8.54 44.05
C ALA A 1117 -157.60 9.14 44.56
N THR A 1118 -157.76 10.45 44.38
CA THR A 1118 -158.98 11.17 44.76
C THR A 1118 -160.11 10.82 43.79
N PRO A 1119 -161.29 10.37 44.25
CA PRO A 1119 -162.41 10.06 43.37
C PRO A 1119 -162.87 11.30 42.59
N VAL A 1120 -163.09 11.16 41.29
CA VAL A 1120 -163.66 12.20 40.42
C VAL A 1120 -165.10 11.80 40.09
N ILE A 1121 -166.06 12.60 40.56
CA ILE A 1121 -167.48 12.41 40.30
C ILE A 1121 -167.87 13.19 39.05
N GLU A 1122 -168.54 12.55 38.10
CA GLU A 1122 -169.12 13.20 36.92
C GLU A 1122 -170.61 12.86 36.76
N LYS A 1123 -171.35 13.81 36.17
CA LYS A 1123 -172.74 13.63 35.75
C LYS A 1123 -172.79 13.02 34.34
N THR A 1124 -172.85 11.70 34.28
CA THR A 1124 -172.81 10.90 33.04
C THR A 1124 -174.17 10.79 32.34
N GLY A 1125 -175.24 11.24 32.99
CA GLY A 1125 -176.59 11.38 32.44
C GLY A 1125 -177.36 12.44 33.22
N VAL A 1126 -178.53 12.85 32.73
CA VAL A 1126 -179.35 13.89 33.36
C VAL A 1126 -179.69 13.57 34.81
N TYR A 1127 -179.74 12.29 35.22
CA TYR A 1127 -180.09 11.85 36.57
C TYR A 1127 -179.07 10.87 37.23
N THR A 1128 -177.85 10.77 36.72
CA THR A 1128 -176.84 9.77 37.16
C THR A 1128 -175.48 10.39 37.48
N LEU A 1129 -174.83 9.94 38.58
CA LEU A 1129 -173.46 10.30 38.96
C LEU A 1129 -172.55 9.06 39.04
N GLN A 1130 -171.30 9.19 38.60
CA GLN A 1130 -170.32 8.10 38.59
C GLN A 1130 -168.91 8.57 38.96
N VAL A 1131 -168.16 7.74 39.67
CA VAL A 1131 -166.70 7.86 39.83
C VAL A 1131 -166.02 7.36 38.56
N THR A 1132 -165.33 8.25 37.85
CA THR A 1132 -164.69 7.94 36.56
C THR A 1132 -163.29 7.33 36.69
N ASN A 1133 -162.69 7.35 37.89
CA ASN A 1133 -161.34 6.85 38.17
C ASN A 1133 -161.26 5.81 39.32
N PRO A 1134 -161.90 4.64 39.20
CA PRO A 1134 -161.88 3.61 40.24
C PRO A 1134 -160.45 3.10 40.55
N THR A 1135 -160.07 3.12 41.83
CA THR A 1135 -158.75 2.65 42.31
C THR A 1135 -158.83 1.17 42.71
N PRO A 1136 -157.92 0.29 42.23
CA PRO A 1136 -157.91 -1.13 42.58
C PRO A 1136 -157.85 -1.36 44.10
N SER A 1137 -158.65 -2.30 44.60
CA SER A 1137 -158.74 -2.72 46.00
C SER A 1137 -159.13 -1.62 47.02
N ALA A 1138 -159.51 -0.42 46.59
CA ALA A 1138 -160.01 0.63 47.47
C ALA A 1138 -161.52 0.48 47.70
N MET A 1139 -161.98 0.72 48.93
CA MET A 1139 -163.42 0.85 49.24
C MET A 1139 -163.84 2.31 49.17
N TYR A 1140 -165.06 2.57 48.67
CA TYR A 1140 -165.61 3.91 48.52
C TYR A 1140 -166.57 4.25 49.67
N SER A 1141 -166.60 5.52 50.07
CA SER A 1141 -167.61 6.06 50.99
C SER A 1141 -168.22 7.32 50.38
N TRP A 1142 -169.50 7.26 50.03
CA TRP A 1142 -170.25 8.39 49.49
C TRP A 1142 -170.99 9.18 50.58
N LYS A 1143 -171.18 10.49 50.37
CA LYS A 1143 -172.00 11.35 51.21
C LYS A 1143 -172.86 12.31 50.38
N SER A 1144 -174.07 12.54 50.87
CA SER A 1144 -174.99 13.60 50.45
C SER A 1144 -174.98 14.67 51.55
N GLY A 1145 -174.30 15.80 51.32
CA GLY A 1145 -173.96 16.75 52.36
C GLY A 1145 -173.17 16.09 53.50
N SER A 1146 -173.71 16.10 54.71
CA SER A 1146 -173.13 15.43 55.88
C SER A 1146 -173.51 13.96 56.03
N GLN A 1147 -174.60 13.51 55.40
CA GLN A 1147 -175.15 12.16 55.57
C GLN A 1147 -174.40 11.16 54.69
N ALA A 1148 -173.89 10.08 55.29
CA ALA A 1148 -173.30 8.97 54.55
C ALA A 1148 -174.37 8.15 53.83
N LEU A 1149 -174.05 7.72 52.61
CA LEU A 1149 -174.84 6.74 51.86
C LEU A 1149 -174.30 5.33 52.15
N SER A 1150 -175.14 4.32 51.98
CA SER A 1150 -174.83 2.90 52.20
C SER A 1150 -173.92 2.28 51.12
N GLU A 1151 -173.88 2.93 49.97
CA GLU A 1151 -173.28 2.47 48.73
C GLU A 1151 -171.76 2.60 48.79
N ILE A 1152 -171.06 1.47 48.64
CA ILE A 1152 -169.58 1.39 48.57
C ILE A 1152 -169.08 1.17 47.12
N THR A 1153 -169.96 1.34 46.15
CA THR A 1153 -169.75 1.14 44.70
C THR A 1153 -169.40 2.44 43.97
N PRO A 1154 -168.79 2.40 42.78
CA PRO A 1154 -168.35 3.61 42.08
C PRO A 1154 -169.44 4.39 41.31
N PHE A 1155 -170.74 4.15 41.50
CA PHE A 1155 -171.82 4.91 40.82
C PHE A 1155 -173.12 4.94 41.62
N ILE A 1156 -173.92 6.03 41.46
CA ILE A 1156 -175.20 6.29 42.14
C ILE A 1156 -176.20 7.05 41.23
N ARG A 1157 -177.51 6.98 41.53
CA ARG A 1157 -178.57 7.78 40.87
C ARG A 1157 -179.04 8.90 41.80
N ILE A 1158 -179.36 10.08 41.23
CA ILE A 1158 -179.74 11.27 42.01
C ILE A 1158 -181.14 11.76 41.63
N ASN A 1159 -182.02 11.84 42.62
CA ASN A 1159 -183.43 12.22 42.48
C ASN A 1159 -183.79 13.58 43.13
N GLN A 1160 -182.84 14.24 43.78
CA GLN A 1160 -183.01 15.53 44.46
C GLN A 1160 -181.76 16.39 44.26
N SER A 1161 -181.92 17.71 44.22
CA SER A 1161 -180.76 18.63 44.19
C SER A 1161 -179.96 18.51 45.48
N GLY A 1162 -178.62 18.49 45.38
CA GLY A 1162 -177.76 18.37 46.56
C GLY A 1162 -176.28 18.19 46.23
N SER A 1163 -175.47 18.22 47.29
CA SER A 1163 -174.01 18.21 47.28
C SER A 1163 -173.46 16.80 47.52
N PHE A 1164 -172.84 16.19 46.51
CA PHE A 1164 -172.36 14.81 46.58
C PHE A 1164 -170.82 14.72 46.67
N THR A 1165 -170.32 13.84 47.52
CA THR A 1165 -168.87 13.58 47.67
C THR A 1165 -168.57 12.09 47.84
N ALA A 1166 -167.35 11.68 47.50
CA ALA A 1166 -166.84 10.33 47.68
C ALA A 1166 -165.35 10.34 48.11
N SER A 1167 -164.93 9.39 48.95
CA SER A 1167 -163.51 9.16 49.28
C SER A 1167 -163.14 7.67 49.19
N ALA A 1168 -161.83 7.39 49.06
CA ALA A 1168 -161.25 6.05 48.89
C ALA A 1168 -160.10 5.81 49.89
N SER A 1169 -159.85 4.56 50.31
CA SER A 1169 -158.83 4.25 51.34
C SER A 1169 -158.01 3.00 51.05
N VAL A 1170 -156.73 3.00 51.46
CA VAL A 1170 -155.80 1.85 51.39
C VAL A 1170 -154.93 1.79 52.64
N GLN A 1171 -154.77 0.59 53.21
CA GLN A 1171 -153.96 0.34 54.41
C GLN A 1171 -152.56 -0.16 54.05
N HIS A 1172 -151.51 0.48 54.58
CA HIS A 1172 -150.10 0.10 54.36
C HIS A 1172 -149.48 -0.63 55.56
N SER A 1173 -149.97 -0.40 56.77
CA SER A 1173 -149.61 -1.15 57.99
C SER A 1173 -150.73 -1.08 59.05
N PRO A 1174 -150.64 -1.82 60.17
CA PRO A 1174 -151.58 -1.69 61.28
C PRO A 1174 -151.66 -0.27 61.89
N THR A 1175 -150.62 0.54 61.73
CA THR A 1175 -150.52 1.91 62.26
C THR A 1175 -150.46 3.00 61.18
N LEU A 1176 -150.48 2.63 59.90
CA LEU A 1176 -150.42 3.56 58.77
C LEU A 1176 -151.43 3.17 57.68
N THR A 1177 -152.55 3.88 57.66
CA THR A 1177 -153.55 3.85 56.59
C THR A 1177 -153.53 5.20 55.88
N CYS A 1178 -153.25 5.22 54.58
CA CYS A 1178 -153.31 6.46 53.80
C CYS A 1178 -154.68 6.52 53.10
N VAL A 1179 -155.43 7.60 53.35
CA VAL A 1179 -156.76 7.83 52.77
C VAL A 1179 -156.65 8.86 51.65
N SER A 1180 -157.44 8.75 50.59
CA SER A 1180 -157.49 9.75 49.53
C SER A 1180 -158.01 11.07 50.12
N LYS A 1181 -157.76 12.19 49.42
CA LYS A 1181 -158.63 13.35 49.61
C LYS A 1181 -160.04 12.96 49.18
N THR A 1182 -161.05 13.53 49.83
CA THR A 1182 -162.43 13.47 49.32
C THR A 1182 -162.47 14.10 47.94
N SER A 1183 -163.36 13.62 47.07
CA SER A 1183 -163.69 14.23 45.79
C SER A 1183 -163.99 15.72 45.92
N ALA A 1184 -163.95 16.44 44.80
CA ALA A 1184 -164.69 17.69 44.70
C ALA A 1184 -166.16 17.46 45.11
N VAL A 1185 -166.80 18.47 45.69
CA VAL A 1185 -168.25 18.47 45.92
C VAL A 1185 -168.91 18.58 44.55
N PHE A 1186 -169.60 17.53 44.13
CA PHE A 1186 -170.44 17.59 42.95
C PHE A 1186 -171.80 18.17 43.34
N GLU A 1187 -171.96 19.48 43.13
CA GLU A 1187 -173.26 20.14 43.27
C GLU A 1187 -174.17 19.71 42.11
N TYR A 1188 -175.07 18.79 42.40
CA TYR A 1188 -176.08 18.33 41.45
C TYR A 1188 -177.33 19.21 41.58
N VAL A 1189 -177.65 19.98 40.55
CA VAL A 1189 -178.96 20.63 40.40
C VAL A 1189 -179.86 19.77 39.53
N LEU A 1190 -181.03 19.42 40.05
CA LEU A 1190 -182.11 18.77 39.31
C LEU A 1190 -182.83 19.83 38.46
N ASP A 1191 -182.81 19.70 37.14
CA ASP A 1191 -183.63 20.55 36.27
C ASP A 1191 -185.10 20.13 36.37
N VAL A 1192 -185.90 21.01 36.99
CA VAL A 1192 -187.35 20.82 37.15
C VAL A 1192 -188.15 21.29 35.93
N THR A 1193 -187.58 22.13 35.05
CA THR A 1193 -188.22 22.60 33.82
C THR A 1193 -188.33 21.49 32.77
N ASP A 1194 -187.37 20.57 32.79
CA ASP A 1194 -187.39 19.31 32.05
C ASP A 1194 -188.57 18.40 32.43
N ASN A 1195 -189.22 18.64 33.58
CA ASN A 1195 -190.38 17.88 34.06
C ASN A 1195 -190.12 16.35 34.08
N GLY A 1196 -188.87 15.93 34.27
CA GLY A 1196 -188.45 14.53 34.26
C GLY A 1196 -188.24 13.89 32.87
N LEU A 1197 -188.36 14.65 31.77
CA LEU A 1197 -188.08 14.20 30.40
C LEU A 1197 -187.03 15.09 29.72
N ALA A 1198 -185.81 14.57 29.58
CA ALA A 1198 -184.75 15.24 28.84
C ALA A 1198 -184.75 14.84 27.35
N VAL A 1199 -184.45 15.80 26.47
CA VAL A 1199 -184.22 15.58 25.03
C VAL A 1199 -183.16 16.56 24.53
N TYR A 1200 -182.03 16.07 24.02
CA TYR A 1200 -180.86 16.88 23.63
C TYR A 1200 -179.98 16.17 22.58
N PRO A 1201 -179.25 16.87 21.67
CA PRO A 1201 -179.29 18.32 21.44
C PRO A 1201 -180.65 18.77 20.89
N ASN A 1202 -181.04 20.00 21.23
CA ASN A 1202 -182.32 20.58 20.84
C ASN A 1202 -182.20 22.12 20.83
N PRO A 1203 -182.01 22.77 19.67
CA PRO A 1203 -182.08 22.21 18.32
C PRO A 1203 -181.08 21.08 18.04
N SER A 1204 -181.51 20.07 17.30
CA SER A 1204 -180.66 19.00 16.80
C SER A 1204 -180.12 19.40 15.41
N PRO A 1205 -178.79 19.44 15.22
CA PRO A 1205 -178.19 19.88 13.96
C PRO A 1205 -178.26 18.82 12.86
N ASP A 1206 -178.29 17.53 13.21
CA ASP A 1206 -178.28 16.39 12.29
C ASP A 1206 -179.52 15.49 12.42
N GLY A 1207 -180.52 15.92 13.19
CA GLY A 1207 -181.72 15.14 13.51
C GLY A 1207 -181.51 14.04 14.57
N LYS A 1208 -180.29 13.81 15.09
CA LYS A 1208 -180.08 12.83 16.16
C LYS A 1208 -180.27 13.46 17.54
N ILE A 1209 -180.82 12.67 18.45
CA ILE A 1209 -181.18 13.09 19.81
C ILE A 1209 -180.93 11.99 20.83
N LEU A 1210 -180.71 12.40 22.06
CA LEU A 1210 -180.61 11.59 23.27
C LEU A 1210 -181.82 11.92 24.17
N VAL A 1211 -182.36 10.90 24.83
CA VAL A 1211 -183.53 11.00 25.72
C VAL A 1211 -183.21 10.29 27.03
N GLU A 1212 -183.55 10.91 28.17
CA GLU A 1212 -183.38 10.34 29.51
C GLU A 1212 -184.56 10.70 30.42
N THR A 1213 -184.86 9.83 31.38
CA THR A 1213 -185.97 9.99 32.34
C THR A 1213 -185.51 9.83 33.78
N LEU A 1214 -186.09 10.63 34.67
CA LEU A 1214 -185.78 10.65 36.11
C LEU A 1214 -186.07 9.29 36.75
N GLU A 1215 -187.25 8.74 36.46
CA GLU A 1215 -187.66 7.39 36.84
C GLU A 1215 -187.13 6.34 35.85
N ILE A 1216 -186.94 5.11 36.33
CA ILE A 1216 -186.58 3.97 35.47
C ILE A 1216 -187.87 3.47 34.80
N LEU A 1217 -188.13 3.94 33.59
CA LEU A 1217 -189.31 3.52 32.82
C LEU A 1217 -189.09 2.18 32.10
N THR A 1218 -190.18 1.46 31.84
CA THR A 1218 -190.24 0.27 30.99
C THR A 1218 -191.41 0.37 30.00
N ASN A 1219 -191.29 -0.28 28.84
CA ASN A 1219 -192.28 -0.28 27.75
C ASN A 1219 -192.85 1.11 27.41
N ALA A 1220 -191.97 2.03 27.02
CA ALA A 1220 -192.30 3.39 26.65
C ALA A 1220 -192.43 3.57 25.12
N THR A 1221 -193.45 4.30 24.68
CA THR A 1221 -193.63 4.75 23.29
C THR A 1221 -193.13 6.18 23.11
N LEU A 1222 -192.45 6.47 22.01
CA LEU A 1222 -191.95 7.79 21.63
C LEU A 1222 -192.63 8.23 20.32
N ILE A 1223 -193.28 9.39 20.28
CA ILE A 1223 -194.05 9.91 19.13
C ILE A 1223 -193.53 11.30 18.75
N VAL A 1224 -193.42 11.60 17.46
CA VAL A 1224 -193.05 12.91 16.92
C VAL A 1224 -194.20 13.49 16.09
N TYR A 1225 -194.56 14.75 16.31
CA TYR A 1225 -195.64 15.48 15.64
C TYR A 1225 -195.13 16.73 14.90
N ASP A 1226 -195.72 17.05 13.75
CA ASP A 1226 -195.51 18.34 13.05
C ASP A 1226 -196.30 19.50 13.69
N LEU A 1227 -196.11 20.72 13.17
CA LEU A 1227 -196.79 21.94 13.66
C LEU A 1227 -198.31 21.97 13.48
N THR A 1228 -198.90 21.06 12.68
CA THR A 1228 -200.37 20.89 12.59
C THR A 1228 -200.90 19.94 13.66
N GLY A 1229 -200.03 19.32 14.46
CA GLY A 1229 -200.37 18.28 15.43
C GLY A 1229 -200.49 16.88 14.82
N LYS A 1230 -200.07 16.69 13.57
CA LYS A 1230 -200.10 15.39 12.89
C LYS A 1230 -198.83 14.59 13.20
N PRO A 1231 -198.92 13.31 13.60
CA PRO A 1231 -197.74 12.49 13.86
C PRO A 1231 -196.96 12.21 12.57
N VAL A 1232 -195.65 12.42 12.62
CA VAL A 1232 -194.70 12.15 11.52
C VAL A 1232 -193.82 10.91 11.80
N GLN A 1233 -193.62 10.54 13.06
CA GLN A 1233 -192.83 9.35 13.44
C GLN A 1233 -193.33 8.74 14.76
N THR A 1234 -193.13 7.44 14.96
CA THR A 1234 -193.46 6.73 16.23
C THR A 1234 -192.51 5.54 16.42
N ILE A 1235 -192.03 5.34 17.65
CA ILE A 1235 -190.98 4.38 18.03
C ILE A 1235 -191.37 3.70 19.36
N GLN A 1236 -191.04 2.42 19.55
CA GLN A 1236 -191.20 1.70 20.83
C GLN A 1236 -189.85 1.49 21.54
N VAL A 1237 -189.84 1.57 22.86
CA VAL A 1237 -188.64 1.56 23.71
C VAL A 1237 -188.82 0.65 24.92
N SER A 1238 -187.97 -0.37 25.05
CA SER A 1238 -188.10 -1.39 26.11
C SER A 1238 -187.91 -0.85 27.54
N SER A 1239 -186.99 0.10 27.74
CA SER A 1239 -186.71 0.71 29.04
C SER A 1239 -185.89 1.99 28.95
N PHE A 1240 -185.90 2.80 30.01
CA PHE A 1240 -184.99 3.92 30.25
C PHE A 1240 -184.28 3.74 31.61
N THR A 1241 -183.32 2.81 31.67
CA THR A 1241 -182.38 2.69 32.80
C THR A 1241 -181.29 3.77 32.79
N GLY A 1242 -181.26 4.60 31.75
CA GLY A 1242 -180.39 5.76 31.53
C GLY A 1242 -180.67 6.36 30.15
N GLN A 1243 -179.77 7.21 29.67
CA GLN A 1243 -179.79 7.84 28.35
C GLN A 1243 -179.96 6.82 27.19
N LYS A 1244 -180.82 7.13 26.20
CA LYS A 1244 -180.93 6.39 24.92
C LYS A 1244 -180.98 7.33 23.71
N SER A 1245 -180.48 6.86 22.57
CA SER A 1245 -180.35 7.63 21.33
C SER A 1245 -181.43 7.29 20.30
N PHE A 1246 -181.85 8.28 19.51
CA PHE A 1246 -182.82 8.17 18.41
C PHE A 1246 -182.37 9.05 17.23
N ASP A 1247 -182.71 8.62 16.01
CA ASP A 1247 -182.38 9.30 14.77
C ASP A 1247 -183.66 9.76 14.06
N LEU A 1248 -183.75 11.06 13.82
CA LEU A 1248 -184.87 11.76 13.18
C LEU A 1248 -184.40 12.56 11.94
N SER A 1249 -183.19 12.29 11.43
CA SER A 1249 -182.56 12.98 10.29
C SER A 1249 -183.36 12.97 8.98
N ALA A 1250 -184.33 12.06 8.84
CA ALA A 1250 -185.25 11.98 7.71
C ALA A 1250 -186.38 13.02 7.76
N LEU A 1251 -186.56 13.75 8.86
CA LEU A 1251 -187.56 14.81 8.98
C LEU A 1251 -186.98 16.13 8.43
N PRO A 1252 -187.70 16.87 7.56
CA PRO A 1252 -187.19 18.13 7.00
C PRO A 1252 -187.00 19.21 8.08
N ILE A 1253 -186.09 20.16 7.81
CA ILE A 1253 -185.82 21.35 8.64
C ILE A 1253 -187.13 21.93 9.17
N GLY A 1254 -187.28 22.00 10.49
CA GLY A 1254 -188.57 22.31 11.08
C GLY A 1254 -188.63 22.21 12.59
N ILE A 1255 -189.82 22.54 13.10
CA ILE A 1255 -190.17 22.45 14.51
C ILE A 1255 -191.17 21.31 14.66
N TYR A 1256 -190.91 20.44 15.62
CA TYR A 1256 -191.70 19.26 15.94
C TYR A 1256 -192.07 19.24 17.44
N SER A 1257 -192.94 18.34 17.84
CA SER A 1257 -193.15 17.98 19.24
C SER A 1257 -192.86 16.50 19.45
N ILE A 1258 -191.98 16.18 20.39
CA ILE A 1258 -191.59 14.82 20.76
C ILE A 1258 -192.23 14.43 22.09
N LYS A 1259 -192.83 13.24 22.17
CA LYS A 1259 -193.64 12.79 23.29
C LYS A 1259 -193.26 11.39 23.73
N VAL A 1260 -193.03 11.19 25.03
CA VAL A 1260 -192.81 9.87 25.63
C VAL A 1260 -194.00 9.47 26.49
N GLN A 1261 -194.53 8.27 26.24
CA GLN A 1261 -195.65 7.66 26.94
C GLN A 1261 -195.29 6.27 27.47
N ALA A 1262 -195.35 6.10 28.78
CA ALA A 1262 -195.37 4.83 29.50
C ALA A 1262 -196.50 4.87 30.56
N GLN A 1263 -196.70 3.78 31.30
CA GLN A 1263 -197.61 3.81 32.45
C GLN A 1263 -197.12 4.82 33.49
N GLY A 1264 -197.98 5.74 33.92
CA GLY A 1264 -197.63 6.84 34.86
C GLY A 1264 -196.88 8.02 34.22
N PHE A 1265 -196.17 7.84 33.10
CA PHE A 1265 -195.31 8.85 32.51
C PHE A 1265 -195.79 9.26 31.10
N ASN A 1266 -196.39 10.44 30.96
CA ASN A 1266 -196.96 10.92 29.70
C ASN A 1266 -196.58 12.40 29.48
N LYS A 1267 -195.42 12.64 28.86
CA LYS A 1267 -194.80 13.98 28.80
C LYS A 1267 -194.28 14.29 27.40
N SER A 1268 -194.34 15.56 27.00
CA SER A 1268 -193.97 16.04 25.66
C SER A 1268 -193.04 17.24 25.74
N LYS A 1269 -192.18 17.40 24.74
CA LYS A 1269 -191.21 18.50 24.61
C LYS A 1269 -191.23 19.03 23.18
N LYS A 1270 -190.90 20.31 22.99
CA LYS A 1270 -190.61 20.86 21.67
C LYS A 1270 -189.32 20.22 21.14
N LEU A 1271 -189.23 19.97 19.84
CA LEU A 1271 -188.01 19.60 19.13
C LEU A 1271 -187.80 20.58 17.96
N ILE A 1272 -186.55 20.87 17.60
CA ILE A 1272 -186.19 21.66 16.43
C ILE A 1272 -185.07 20.92 15.68
N ILE A 1273 -185.18 20.81 14.34
CA ILE A 1273 -184.16 20.24 13.45
C ILE A 1273 -183.76 21.33 12.44
N THR A 1274 -182.45 21.53 12.25
CA THR A 1274 -181.91 22.80 11.68
C THR A 1274 -181.05 22.70 10.42
N GLN A 1275 -180.90 21.52 9.81
CA GLN A 1275 -180.17 21.33 8.54
C GLN A 1275 -180.85 20.28 7.65
#